data_AF-A0A960SBP6-F1
#
_entry.id   AF-A0A960SBP6-F1
#
_cell.length_a   1.000
_cell.length_b   1.000
_cell.length_c   1.000
_cell.angle_alpha   90.00
_cell.angle_beta   90.00
_cell.angle_gamma   90.00
#
_symmetry.space_group_name_H-M   'P 1'
#
loop_
_entity.id
_entity.type
_entity.pdbx_description
1 polymer ?
#
loop_
_entity_poly.entity_id
_entity_poly.type
_entity_poly.pdbx_seq_one_letter_code
_entity_poly.pdbx_strand_id
1 'polypeptide(L)'
;MKTILFPGDAGLLSAAGLSRAVQEGFAEKQLLCSFDTWEEQKEGLIRALVQDAAGKLPVDDRQHSRVSRQILSLRLRGQEMTLDIDCLQNASPLESFSKEYEATFGYQPDLARVEVVCIRIVVAIPIETENEEVFPDSAEPPSAVKTQWAFSSGFRKETKVYAREDLPVGCLLAGPAIIQDPYSTLFVDCGWSAKLGSEGTLRLEYEQTVSNALDQSEAVEIELFTNRFQSLVEEMGERLRRTAVSTNVKDRLDFSCGLLDATGCLVVNAPHIPVHLGALGQCVRAISKTHDWKPGEMIVTNHPGVGGSHLPDVTLVCPVFSDGHVLIGFLANRAHHAEMGGITPGSMPPTAKNLAEEGVVIPPTQIMSGGVLTLDPIEGLLRESPFPSRRVEENRVDLKAQVAANLKGQRDLLAMVREHSFEKVTGFMTSIQERAEKSLRRKLAGLKDGLYVASQRLDDGTELKVEAQVAGDSLQLRFGDGGGVHRGNYNATPGIVYSAAMYFLRIWLAEPMPLNEGLLRPVSIELPVGILNPPFPENPFECPPVVAGNVETSQRLVDTLLLAFEVVSCSQGTMNNLIFGNERISFYETIAGGAGAGEGFHGASAVHTHMTNTGITDPEILEYRFPVKLREFSIRRNSGGKGKYQGGDGVIRELEFLQPVTLSLLTQHRIEMPYGLIGGGSGLCGENWLIRVGEDPVRLKPTDQVELLPGDRLRILTPGGGGWGSA
;
A
#
# COMPACT_ATOMS: atom_id res chain seq x y z
N MET A 1 -7.08 20.22 -17.51
CA MET A 1 -8.34 20.46 -18.25
C MET A 1 -8.25 21.84 -18.91
N LYS A 2 -8.61 21.98 -20.19
CA LYS A 2 -8.59 23.28 -20.90
C LYS A 2 -9.98 23.86 -21.16
N THR A 3 -11.03 23.06 -20.97
CA THR A 3 -12.42 23.42 -21.26
C THR A 3 -13.34 22.86 -20.16
N ILE A 4 -14.34 23.63 -19.76
CA ILE A 4 -15.41 23.24 -18.82
C ILE A 4 -16.75 23.53 -19.49
N LEU A 5 -17.71 22.63 -19.38
CA LEU A 5 -19.09 22.86 -19.83
C LEU A 5 -19.99 23.12 -18.63
N PHE A 6 -20.74 24.21 -18.68
CA PHE A 6 -21.68 24.62 -17.65
C PHE A 6 -23.10 24.74 -18.24
N PRO A 7 -23.89 23.66 -18.21
CA PRO A 7 -25.23 23.63 -18.82
C PRO A 7 -26.17 24.71 -18.27
N GLY A 8 -27.19 25.08 -19.05
CA GLY A 8 -28.28 25.99 -18.61
C GLY A 8 -28.94 25.50 -17.32
N ASP A 9 -29.14 24.19 -17.25
CA ASP A 9 -29.87 23.52 -16.19
C ASP A 9 -28.93 22.93 -15.15
N ALA A 10 -27.75 23.50 -14.90
CA ALA A 10 -26.73 22.89 -14.03
C ALA A 10 -27.27 22.48 -12.64
N GLY A 11 -28.19 23.28 -12.06
CA GLY A 11 -28.86 22.96 -10.80
C GLY A 11 -29.97 21.87 -10.89
N LEU A 12 -30.39 21.52 -12.10
CA LEU A 12 -31.42 20.50 -12.42
C LEU A 12 -30.87 19.40 -13.33
N LEU A 13 -29.54 19.30 -13.50
CA LEU A 13 -28.91 18.46 -14.51
C LEU A 13 -29.24 16.98 -14.31
N SER A 14 -29.45 16.54 -13.07
CA SER A 14 -29.91 15.18 -12.77
C SER A 14 -31.32 14.90 -13.29
N ALA A 15 -32.22 15.89 -13.27
CA ALA A 15 -33.58 15.75 -13.81
C ALA A 15 -33.57 15.78 -15.35
N ALA A 16 -32.76 16.65 -15.96
CA ALA A 16 -32.53 16.64 -17.40
C ALA A 16 -31.93 15.30 -17.86
N GLY A 17 -30.93 14.80 -17.13
CA GLY A 17 -30.33 13.48 -17.36
C GLY A 17 -31.34 12.34 -17.23
N LEU A 18 -32.25 12.40 -16.26
CA LEU A 18 -33.33 11.41 -16.12
C LEU A 18 -34.29 11.42 -17.34
N SER A 19 -34.64 12.60 -17.86
CA SER A 19 -35.51 12.72 -19.04
C SER A 19 -34.86 12.24 -20.34
N ARG A 20 -33.51 12.27 -20.40
CA ARG A 20 -32.70 11.83 -21.55
C ARG A 20 -32.08 10.45 -21.35
N ALA A 21 -32.32 9.81 -20.20
CA ALA A 21 -31.76 8.50 -19.89
C ALA A 21 -32.34 7.45 -20.84
N VAL A 22 -31.46 6.70 -21.47
CA VAL A 22 -31.85 5.55 -22.28
C VAL A 22 -32.47 4.50 -21.36
N GLN A 23 -33.63 3.97 -21.74
CA GLN A 23 -34.16 2.81 -21.05
C GLN A 23 -33.32 1.59 -21.40
N GLU A 24 -32.70 1.01 -20.38
CA GLU A 24 -31.84 -0.16 -20.49
C GLU A 24 -32.34 -1.31 -19.61
N GLY A 25 -32.30 -2.51 -20.16
CA GLY A 25 -32.41 -3.75 -19.42
C GLY A 25 -31.06 -4.47 -19.46
N PHE A 26 -30.61 -5.01 -18.33
CA PHE A 26 -29.38 -5.81 -18.31
C PHE A 26 -29.59 -7.17 -17.66
N ALA A 27 -28.84 -8.15 -18.12
CA ALA A 27 -28.76 -9.48 -17.53
C ALA A 27 -27.30 -9.87 -17.41
N GLU A 28 -26.95 -10.50 -16.29
CA GLU A 28 -25.59 -10.96 -16.03
C GLU A 28 -25.59 -12.39 -15.51
N LYS A 29 -24.51 -13.11 -15.80
CA LYS A 29 -24.28 -14.45 -15.28
C LYS A 29 -22.81 -14.66 -14.98
N GLN A 30 -22.56 -15.09 -13.75
CA GLN A 30 -21.24 -15.54 -13.31
C GLN A 30 -20.94 -16.92 -13.89
N LEU A 31 -19.74 -17.09 -14.43
CA LEU A 31 -19.31 -18.32 -15.12
C LEU A 31 -18.09 -18.97 -14.45
N LEU A 32 -17.07 -18.18 -14.09
CA LEU A 32 -15.82 -18.66 -13.49
C LEU A 32 -15.21 -19.86 -14.24
N CYS A 33 -15.03 -19.73 -15.56
CA CYS A 33 -14.50 -20.79 -16.43
C CYS A 33 -13.34 -20.29 -17.30
N SER A 34 -12.57 -21.20 -17.92
CA SER A 34 -11.54 -20.79 -18.91
C SER A 34 -12.18 -20.11 -20.11
N PHE A 35 -11.38 -19.32 -20.84
CA PHE A 35 -11.85 -18.69 -22.08
C PHE A 35 -12.32 -19.71 -23.12
N ASP A 36 -11.61 -20.82 -23.30
CA ASP A 36 -12.00 -21.89 -24.23
C ASP A 36 -13.36 -22.50 -23.87
N THR A 37 -13.59 -22.80 -22.58
CA THR A 37 -14.87 -23.32 -22.11
C THR A 37 -16.00 -22.31 -22.26
N TRP A 38 -15.72 -21.01 -22.16
CA TRP A 38 -16.69 -19.96 -22.48
C TRP A 38 -17.04 -19.96 -23.97
N GLU A 39 -16.03 -20.04 -24.85
CA GLU A 39 -16.17 -19.95 -26.30
C GLU A 39 -17.09 -21.04 -26.85
N GLU A 40 -17.06 -22.25 -26.28
CA GLU A 40 -17.92 -23.39 -26.64
C GLU A 40 -19.41 -23.17 -26.32
N GLN A 41 -19.73 -22.39 -25.29
CA GLN A 41 -21.12 -22.22 -24.79
C GLN A 41 -21.71 -20.83 -25.03
N LYS A 42 -20.92 -19.90 -25.59
CA LYS A 42 -21.28 -18.47 -25.69
C LYS A 42 -22.60 -18.20 -26.39
N GLU A 43 -22.90 -18.90 -27.49
CA GLU A 43 -24.09 -18.61 -28.31
C GLU A 43 -25.40 -18.89 -27.59
N GLY A 44 -25.44 -19.94 -26.76
CA GLY A 44 -26.63 -20.29 -25.97
C GLY A 44 -26.83 -19.32 -24.81
N LEU A 45 -25.73 -19.00 -24.12
CA LEU A 45 -25.71 -18.05 -23.00
C LEU A 45 -26.10 -16.63 -23.42
N ILE A 46 -25.51 -16.11 -24.50
CA ILE A 46 -25.83 -14.77 -25.01
C ILE A 46 -27.30 -14.69 -25.38
N ARG A 47 -27.84 -15.68 -26.10
CA ARG A 47 -29.28 -15.69 -26.46
C ARG A 47 -30.20 -15.65 -25.24
N ALA A 48 -29.89 -16.45 -24.21
CA ALA A 48 -30.66 -16.47 -22.97
C ALA A 48 -30.58 -15.13 -22.21
N LEU A 49 -29.39 -14.52 -22.13
CA LEU A 49 -29.18 -13.25 -21.45
C LEU A 49 -29.79 -12.07 -22.21
N VAL A 50 -29.77 -12.08 -23.55
CA VAL A 50 -30.46 -11.07 -24.36
C VAL A 50 -31.97 -11.13 -24.10
N GLN A 51 -32.55 -12.34 -24.02
CA GLN A 51 -33.97 -12.50 -23.69
C GLN A 51 -34.30 -12.04 -22.26
N ASP A 52 -33.47 -12.38 -21.27
CA ASP A 52 -33.65 -11.90 -19.89
C ASP A 52 -33.51 -10.38 -19.78
N ALA A 53 -32.51 -9.80 -20.43
CA ALA A 53 -32.27 -8.35 -20.45
C ALA A 53 -33.44 -7.60 -21.12
N ALA A 54 -33.90 -8.05 -22.29
CA ALA A 54 -35.05 -7.47 -22.97
C ALA A 54 -36.36 -7.67 -22.17
N GLY A 55 -36.47 -8.76 -21.40
CA GLY A 55 -37.60 -9.02 -20.50
C GLY A 55 -37.73 -8.00 -19.37
N LYS A 56 -36.66 -7.28 -19.02
CA LYS A 56 -36.66 -6.22 -18.00
C LYS A 56 -37.12 -4.86 -18.55
N LEU A 57 -37.27 -4.72 -19.86
CA LEU A 57 -37.84 -3.53 -20.50
C LEU A 57 -39.38 -3.57 -20.51
N PRO A 58 -40.07 -2.41 -20.59
CA PRO A 58 -41.51 -2.32 -20.76
C PRO A 58 -41.99 -3.13 -21.97
N VAL A 59 -43.14 -3.81 -21.84
CA VAL A 59 -43.64 -4.80 -22.82
C VAL A 59 -43.77 -4.20 -24.23
N ASP A 60 -44.27 -2.97 -24.33
CA ASP A 60 -44.53 -2.28 -25.59
C ASP A 60 -43.23 -1.90 -26.32
N ASP A 61 -42.13 -1.78 -25.58
CA ASP A 61 -40.86 -1.27 -26.09
C ASP A 61 -39.84 -2.37 -26.44
N ARG A 62 -40.06 -3.61 -25.97
CA ARG A 62 -39.12 -4.73 -26.17
C ARG A 62 -38.79 -4.99 -27.64
N GLN A 63 -39.75 -4.75 -28.53
CA GLN A 63 -39.63 -5.02 -29.97
C GLN A 63 -38.66 -4.05 -30.67
N HIS A 64 -38.45 -2.87 -30.09
CA HIS A 64 -37.57 -1.82 -30.61
C HIS A 64 -36.18 -1.86 -29.97
N SER A 65 -36.00 -2.70 -28.96
CA SER A 65 -34.76 -2.81 -28.21
C SER A 65 -33.64 -3.52 -29.00
N ARG A 66 -32.40 -3.11 -28.78
CA ARG A 66 -31.20 -3.70 -29.40
C ARG A 66 -30.13 -3.91 -28.36
N VAL A 67 -29.26 -4.90 -28.57
CA VAL A 67 -28.09 -5.08 -27.70
C VAL A 67 -27.18 -3.87 -27.88
N SER A 68 -26.98 -3.09 -26.82
CA SER A 68 -26.12 -1.91 -26.80
C SER A 68 -24.71 -2.25 -26.35
N ARG A 69 -24.57 -3.18 -25.40
CA ARG A 69 -23.27 -3.59 -24.84
C ARG A 69 -23.21 -5.10 -24.58
N GLN A 70 -22.06 -5.69 -24.86
CA GLN A 70 -21.75 -7.09 -24.55
C GLN A 70 -20.42 -7.13 -23.82
N ILE A 71 -20.48 -7.16 -22.49
CA ILE A 71 -19.31 -6.98 -21.64
C ILE A 71 -18.87 -8.33 -21.11
N LEU A 72 -17.61 -8.70 -21.39
CA LEU A 72 -16.95 -9.81 -20.74
C LEU A 72 -16.01 -9.28 -19.66
N SER A 73 -16.23 -9.71 -18.42
CA SER A 73 -15.30 -9.48 -17.32
C SER A 73 -14.24 -10.58 -17.34
N LEU A 74 -13.05 -10.23 -17.81
CA LEU A 74 -11.92 -11.16 -18.02
C LEU A 74 -10.81 -10.92 -17.00
N ARG A 75 -10.12 -11.97 -16.58
CA ARG A 75 -8.91 -11.88 -15.75
C ARG A 75 -7.96 -13.05 -15.99
N LEU A 76 -6.73 -12.97 -15.52
CA LEU A 76 -5.86 -14.15 -15.46
C LEU A 76 -6.24 -15.01 -14.26
N ARG A 77 -6.23 -16.33 -14.43
CA ARG A 77 -6.48 -17.30 -13.35
C ARG A 77 -5.57 -17.00 -12.15
N GLY A 78 -6.19 -16.77 -11.00
CA GLY A 78 -5.54 -16.38 -9.74
C GLY A 78 -5.63 -14.88 -9.41
N GLN A 79 -5.86 -14.01 -10.40
CA GLN A 79 -6.16 -12.60 -10.16
C GLN A 79 -7.61 -12.44 -9.69
N GLU A 80 -7.92 -11.35 -8.99
CA GLU A 80 -9.33 -10.98 -8.72
C GLU A 80 -9.85 -9.90 -9.63
N MET A 81 -9.01 -8.89 -9.94
CA MET A 81 -9.41 -7.77 -10.79
C MET A 81 -9.79 -8.28 -12.18
N THR A 82 -10.97 -7.89 -12.62
CA THR A 82 -11.41 -8.09 -14.00
C THR A 82 -11.19 -6.84 -14.82
N LEU A 83 -10.89 -7.03 -16.09
CA LEU A 83 -11.02 -6.01 -17.12
C LEU A 83 -12.32 -6.28 -17.89
N ASP A 84 -13.16 -5.26 -17.98
CA ASP A 84 -14.44 -5.32 -18.67
C ASP A 84 -14.23 -4.99 -20.14
N ILE A 85 -14.33 -6.00 -21.00
CA ILE A 85 -14.12 -5.88 -22.45
C ILE A 85 -15.47 -5.86 -23.16
N ASP A 86 -15.79 -4.74 -23.79
CA ASP A 86 -16.97 -4.64 -24.65
C ASP A 86 -16.69 -5.31 -26.01
N CYS A 87 -17.35 -6.42 -26.23
CA CYS A 87 -17.18 -7.31 -27.37
C CYS A 87 -18.04 -6.90 -28.57
N LEU A 88 -18.97 -5.95 -28.41
CA LEU A 88 -19.77 -5.44 -29.54
C LEU A 88 -18.97 -4.51 -30.44
N GLN A 89 -17.95 -3.83 -29.90
CA GLN A 89 -17.16 -2.84 -30.63
C GLN A 89 -15.84 -3.39 -31.18
N ASN A 90 -15.43 -4.59 -30.77
CA ASN A 90 -14.10 -5.14 -31.03
C ASN A 90 -14.15 -6.54 -31.68
N ALA A 91 -13.25 -6.81 -32.63
CA ALA A 91 -13.25 -8.06 -33.39
C ALA A 91 -12.74 -9.29 -32.60
N SER A 92 -11.96 -9.11 -31.53
CA SER A 92 -11.42 -10.20 -30.70
C SER A 92 -11.37 -9.80 -29.21
N PRO A 93 -12.13 -10.48 -28.31
CA PRO A 93 -12.10 -10.19 -26.88
C PRO A 93 -10.73 -10.38 -26.24
N LEU A 94 -9.95 -11.39 -26.68
CA LEU A 94 -8.61 -11.65 -26.14
C LEU A 94 -7.59 -10.60 -26.58
N GLU A 95 -7.67 -10.08 -27.80
CA GLU A 95 -6.78 -9.01 -28.26
C GLU A 95 -7.08 -7.69 -27.54
N SER A 96 -8.36 -7.35 -27.36
CA SER A 96 -8.77 -6.18 -26.58
C SER A 96 -8.38 -6.33 -25.12
N PHE A 97 -8.54 -7.52 -24.53
CA PHE A 97 -8.02 -7.83 -23.20
C PHE A 97 -6.52 -7.63 -23.14
N SER A 98 -5.76 -8.17 -24.10
CA SER A 98 -4.30 -8.04 -24.14
C SER A 98 -3.84 -6.58 -24.18
N LYS A 99 -4.45 -5.75 -25.04
CA LYS A 99 -4.16 -4.32 -25.15
C LYS A 99 -4.50 -3.56 -23.87
N GLU A 100 -5.69 -3.79 -23.33
CA GLU A 100 -6.13 -3.13 -22.10
C GLU A 100 -5.29 -3.56 -20.90
N TYR A 101 -4.90 -4.84 -20.85
CA TYR A 101 -4.00 -5.39 -19.84
C TYR A 101 -2.62 -4.77 -19.95
N GLU A 102 -2.03 -4.67 -21.13
CA GLU A 102 -0.73 -4.03 -21.33
C GLU A 102 -0.78 -2.53 -20.99
N ALA A 103 -1.84 -1.82 -21.36
CA ALA A 103 -2.03 -0.41 -20.98
C ALA A 103 -2.14 -0.23 -19.45
N THR A 104 -2.86 -1.14 -18.80
CA THR A 104 -3.15 -1.13 -17.36
C THR A 104 -1.93 -1.54 -16.52
N PHE A 105 -1.24 -2.61 -16.91
CA PHE A 105 -0.23 -3.30 -16.10
C PHE A 105 1.21 -3.16 -16.67
N GLY A 106 1.39 -2.69 -17.90
CA GLY A 106 2.70 -2.40 -18.49
C GLY A 106 3.47 -3.62 -19.03
N TYR A 107 2.83 -4.79 -19.10
CA TYR A 107 3.40 -6.00 -19.70
C TYR A 107 2.29 -6.85 -20.35
N GLN A 108 2.67 -7.75 -21.26
CA GLN A 108 1.71 -8.60 -21.97
C GLN A 108 1.19 -9.76 -21.11
N PRO A 109 -0.12 -10.03 -21.11
CA PRO A 109 -0.68 -11.16 -20.36
C PRO A 109 -0.37 -12.50 -21.03
N ASP A 110 -0.33 -13.56 -20.23
CA ASP A 110 -0.36 -14.93 -20.73
C ASP A 110 -1.81 -15.31 -21.06
N LEU A 111 -2.16 -15.26 -22.35
CA LEU A 111 -3.51 -15.50 -22.84
C LEU A 111 -4.04 -16.91 -22.52
N ALA A 112 -3.15 -17.90 -22.31
CA ALA A 112 -3.55 -19.26 -21.94
C ALA A 112 -4.15 -19.35 -20.53
N ARG A 113 -3.94 -18.33 -19.70
CA ARG A 113 -4.44 -18.26 -18.33
C ARG A 113 -5.72 -17.43 -18.18
N VAL A 114 -6.29 -16.91 -19.25
CA VAL A 114 -7.49 -16.06 -19.18
C VAL A 114 -8.71 -16.87 -18.77
N GLU A 115 -9.45 -16.37 -17.79
CA GLU A 115 -10.75 -16.89 -17.37
C GLU A 115 -11.85 -15.82 -17.50
N VAL A 116 -13.05 -16.29 -17.79
CA VAL A 116 -14.27 -15.48 -17.87
C VAL A 116 -14.97 -15.53 -16.52
N VAL A 117 -15.03 -14.39 -15.84
CA VAL A 117 -15.69 -14.28 -14.54
C VAL A 117 -17.19 -14.11 -14.72
N CYS A 118 -17.56 -13.18 -15.58
CA CYS A 118 -18.94 -12.77 -15.80
C CYS A 118 -19.13 -12.34 -17.26
N ILE A 119 -20.33 -12.57 -17.78
CA ILE A 119 -20.84 -11.89 -18.95
C ILE A 119 -22.02 -11.02 -18.53
N ARG A 120 -22.03 -9.77 -19.01
CA ARG A 120 -23.15 -8.84 -18.88
C ARG A 120 -23.62 -8.41 -20.27
N ILE A 121 -24.91 -8.58 -20.52
CA ILE A 121 -25.60 -8.11 -21.71
C ILE A 121 -26.44 -6.90 -21.32
N VAL A 122 -26.29 -5.81 -22.06
CA VAL A 122 -27.14 -4.61 -21.95
C VAL A 122 -27.94 -4.47 -23.24
N VAL A 123 -29.24 -4.34 -23.08
CA VAL A 123 -30.20 -4.09 -24.16
C VAL A 123 -30.81 -2.72 -23.92
N ALA A 124 -30.80 -1.87 -24.94
CA ALA A 124 -31.27 -0.50 -24.86
C ALA A 124 -32.29 -0.19 -25.96
N ILE A 125 -33.17 0.77 -25.71
CA ILE A 125 -34.00 1.37 -26.75
C ILE A 125 -33.18 2.47 -27.44
N PRO A 126 -32.92 2.39 -28.76
CA PRO A 126 -32.22 3.45 -29.47
C PRO A 126 -33.00 4.77 -29.36
N ILE A 127 -32.35 5.84 -28.91
CA ILE A 127 -32.89 7.20 -28.99
C ILE A 127 -32.38 7.84 -30.29
N GLU A 128 -33.22 8.62 -30.97
CA GLU A 128 -32.76 9.49 -32.05
C GLU A 128 -31.72 10.48 -31.49
N THR A 129 -30.55 10.55 -32.14
CA THR A 129 -29.52 11.52 -31.78
C THR A 129 -30.04 12.94 -31.96
N GLU A 130 -30.19 13.68 -30.87
CA GLU A 130 -30.41 15.13 -30.91
C GLU A 130 -29.19 15.84 -31.52
N ASN A 131 -29.43 16.99 -32.14
CA ASN A 131 -28.39 17.79 -32.78
C ASN A 131 -27.34 18.24 -31.75
N GLU A 132 -26.06 18.24 -32.14
CA GLU A 132 -24.99 18.80 -31.31
C GLU A 132 -25.18 20.31 -31.11
N GLU A 133 -25.01 20.78 -29.88
CA GLU A 133 -25.05 22.20 -29.56
C GLU A 133 -23.93 22.97 -30.27
N VAL A 134 -24.28 24.10 -30.89
CA VAL A 134 -23.35 24.93 -31.64
C VAL A 134 -22.99 26.20 -30.86
N PHE A 135 -21.74 26.65 -31.00
CA PHE A 135 -21.20 27.82 -30.30
C PHE A 135 -20.79 28.91 -31.31
N PRO A 136 -21.74 29.69 -31.86
CA PRO A 136 -21.47 30.67 -32.92
C PRO A 136 -20.67 31.88 -32.40
N ASP A 137 -19.86 32.52 -33.25
CA ASP A 137 -19.13 33.76 -32.93
C ASP A 137 -19.95 34.99 -33.36
N SER A 138 -21.00 35.38 -32.62
CA SER A 138 -21.83 36.50 -33.11
C SER A 138 -22.71 37.21 -32.08
N ALA A 139 -22.22 37.52 -30.88
CA ALA A 139 -22.94 38.47 -30.04
C ALA A 139 -22.03 39.27 -29.10
N GLU A 140 -22.24 40.60 -29.06
CA GLU A 140 -21.65 41.45 -28.03
C GLU A 140 -22.34 41.19 -26.68
N PRO A 141 -21.59 41.27 -25.56
CA PRO A 141 -22.16 41.08 -24.24
C PRO A 141 -23.16 42.20 -23.89
N PRO A 142 -24.27 41.89 -23.22
CA PRO A 142 -25.25 42.88 -22.78
C PRO A 142 -24.65 43.80 -21.70
N SER A 143 -25.39 44.86 -21.34
CA SER A 143 -25.00 45.67 -20.18
C SER A 143 -25.05 44.83 -18.91
N ALA A 144 -24.04 44.99 -18.04
CA ALA A 144 -24.01 44.31 -16.76
C ALA A 144 -25.19 44.78 -15.89
N VAL A 145 -25.86 43.82 -15.23
CA VAL A 145 -26.98 44.08 -14.31
C VAL A 145 -26.52 44.88 -13.09
N LYS A 146 -25.30 44.61 -12.61
CA LYS A 146 -24.62 45.33 -11.53
C LYS A 146 -23.11 45.07 -11.57
N THR A 147 -22.37 45.78 -10.73
CA THR A 147 -20.98 45.43 -10.37
C THR A 147 -20.92 44.95 -8.92
N GLN A 148 -20.00 44.04 -8.63
CA GLN A 148 -19.73 43.51 -7.29
C GLN A 148 -18.24 43.24 -7.13
N TRP A 149 -17.72 43.34 -5.90
CA TRP A 149 -16.34 42.96 -5.61
C TRP A 149 -16.18 41.43 -5.60
N ALA A 150 -15.17 40.92 -6.32
CA ALA A 150 -14.74 39.52 -6.27
C ALA A 150 -13.21 39.44 -6.12
N PHE A 151 -12.70 38.32 -5.60
CA PHE A 151 -11.27 38.04 -5.58
C PHE A 151 -10.89 37.26 -6.85
N SER A 152 -9.94 37.79 -7.61
CA SER A 152 -9.48 37.24 -8.89
C SER A 152 -7.98 37.47 -9.03
N SER A 153 -7.22 36.42 -9.37
CA SER A 153 -5.75 36.44 -9.37
C SER A 153 -5.15 36.96 -8.05
N GLY A 154 -5.75 36.65 -6.89
CA GLY A 154 -5.26 37.07 -5.57
C GLY A 154 -5.58 38.52 -5.16
N PHE A 155 -6.24 39.30 -6.01
CA PHE A 155 -6.61 40.68 -5.72
C PHE A 155 -8.12 40.89 -5.73
N ARG A 156 -8.58 41.86 -4.94
CA ARG A 156 -9.97 42.32 -4.97
C ARG A 156 -10.19 43.17 -6.23
N LYS A 157 -11.07 42.73 -7.13
CA LYS A 157 -11.42 43.41 -8.38
C LYS A 157 -12.91 43.71 -8.45
N GLU A 158 -13.26 44.86 -9.02
CA GLU A 158 -14.65 45.18 -9.35
C GLU A 158 -15.05 44.33 -10.57
N THR A 159 -16.10 43.52 -10.41
CA THR A 159 -16.49 42.47 -11.36
C THR A 159 -17.91 42.70 -11.82
N LYS A 160 -18.13 42.62 -13.14
CA LYS A 160 -19.46 42.76 -13.75
C LYS A 160 -20.30 41.51 -13.49
N VAL A 161 -21.56 41.72 -13.14
CA VAL A 161 -22.55 40.67 -12.93
C VAL A 161 -23.54 40.71 -14.09
N TYR A 162 -23.70 39.58 -14.77
CA TYR A 162 -24.65 39.38 -15.86
C TYR A 162 -25.74 38.40 -15.40
N ALA A 163 -26.99 38.67 -15.77
CA ALA A 163 -28.04 37.66 -15.68
C ALA A 163 -27.90 36.74 -16.90
N ARG A 164 -27.90 35.42 -16.67
CA ARG A 164 -27.69 34.42 -17.74
C ARG A 164 -28.76 34.50 -18.82
N GLU A 165 -30.01 34.76 -18.42
CA GLU A 165 -31.17 34.92 -19.32
C GLU A 165 -31.04 36.08 -20.31
N ASP A 166 -30.23 37.08 -19.98
CA ASP A 166 -29.96 38.24 -20.84
C ASP A 166 -28.78 37.99 -21.81
N LEU A 167 -28.04 36.88 -21.66
CA LEU A 167 -26.90 36.59 -22.51
C LEU A 167 -27.34 36.07 -23.88
N PRO A 168 -26.96 36.74 -24.98
CA PRO A 168 -27.27 36.24 -26.31
C PRO A 168 -26.41 35.02 -26.65
N VAL A 169 -26.97 34.11 -27.45
CA VAL A 169 -26.24 32.94 -27.98
C VAL A 169 -25.00 33.43 -28.75
N GLY A 170 -23.86 32.80 -28.48
CA GLY A 170 -22.56 33.17 -29.04
C GLY A 170 -21.82 34.28 -28.30
N CYS A 171 -22.41 34.85 -27.24
CA CYS A 171 -21.75 35.84 -26.37
C CYS A 171 -20.50 35.24 -25.72
N LEU A 172 -19.38 35.96 -25.83
CA LEU A 172 -18.13 35.63 -25.15
C LEU A 172 -17.88 36.60 -23.99
N LEU A 173 -17.73 36.05 -22.78
CA LEU A 173 -17.42 36.79 -21.57
C LEU A 173 -16.03 36.41 -21.07
N ALA A 174 -15.07 37.32 -21.19
CA ALA A 174 -13.76 37.16 -20.55
C ALA A 174 -13.86 37.48 -19.04
N GLY A 175 -13.18 36.68 -18.22
CA GLY A 175 -13.07 36.92 -16.78
C GLY A 175 -12.24 38.18 -16.45
N PRO A 176 -12.48 38.83 -15.29
CA PRO A 176 -13.37 38.41 -14.24
C PRO A 176 -14.83 38.80 -14.54
N ALA A 177 -15.74 37.83 -14.47
CA ALA A 177 -17.18 38.03 -14.67
C ALA A 177 -18.00 37.11 -13.76
N ILE A 178 -19.15 37.58 -13.29
CA ILE A 178 -20.13 36.76 -12.58
C ILE A 178 -21.34 36.60 -13.48
N ILE A 179 -21.76 35.36 -13.72
CA ILE A 179 -22.97 35.02 -14.46
C ILE A 179 -23.94 34.38 -13.48
N GLN A 180 -25.10 34.98 -13.29
CA GLN A 180 -26.08 34.56 -12.31
C GLN A 180 -27.34 34.04 -13.01
N ASP A 181 -27.85 32.90 -12.55
CA ASP A 181 -29.16 32.37 -12.93
C ASP A 181 -29.96 32.00 -11.66
N PRO A 182 -31.24 31.59 -11.75
CA PRO A 182 -32.06 31.28 -10.58
C PRO A 182 -31.53 30.13 -9.69
N TYR A 183 -30.66 29.27 -10.23
CA TYR A 183 -30.21 28.05 -9.57
C TYR A 183 -28.69 28.03 -9.31
N SER A 184 -27.94 28.99 -9.86
CA SER A 184 -26.49 28.99 -9.82
C SER A 184 -25.87 30.39 -9.93
N THR A 185 -24.61 30.48 -9.51
CA THR A 185 -23.76 31.67 -9.72
C THR A 185 -22.40 31.19 -10.19
N LEU A 186 -22.12 31.42 -11.47
CA LEU A 186 -20.85 31.06 -12.11
C LEU A 186 -19.90 32.25 -12.02
N PHE A 187 -18.73 32.05 -11.43
CA PHE A 187 -17.63 33.02 -11.45
C PHE A 187 -16.61 32.59 -12.51
N VAL A 188 -16.46 33.41 -13.54
CA VAL A 188 -15.45 33.25 -14.60
C VAL A 188 -14.22 34.05 -14.16
N ASP A 189 -13.17 33.37 -13.72
CA ASP A 189 -11.96 34.01 -13.22
C ASP A 189 -11.07 34.55 -14.36
N CYS A 190 -10.10 35.42 -14.04
CA CYS A 190 -9.10 35.88 -15.00
C CYS A 190 -8.37 34.71 -15.67
N GLY A 191 -8.18 34.80 -16.99
CA GLY A 191 -7.61 33.72 -17.80
C GLY A 191 -8.65 32.71 -18.27
N TRP A 192 -9.91 32.83 -17.83
CA TRP A 192 -11.01 32.08 -18.41
C TRP A 192 -11.90 32.98 -19.26
N SER A 193 -12.46 32.41 -20.32
CA SER A 193 -13.56 33.00 -21.07
C SER A 193 -14.75 32.03 -21.08
N ALA A 194 -15.97 32.55 -21.10
CA ALA A 194 -17.20 31.76 -21.13
C ALA A 194 -18.03 32.13 -22.36
N LYS A 195 -18.41 31.13 -23.16
CA LYS A 195 -19.17 31.30 -24.39
C LYS A 195 -20.51 30.58 -24.33
N LEU A 196 -21.61 31.28 -24.62
CA LEU A 196 -22.95 30.68 -24.62
C LEU A 196 -23.24 29.94 -25.94
N GLY A 197 -23.65 28.67 -25.86
CA GLY A 197 -24.08 27.85 -26.99
C GLY A 197 -25.57 27.96 -27.30
N SER A 198 -25.99 27.31 -28.39
CA SER A 198 -27.38 27.37 -28.90
C SER A 198 -28.42 26.74 -27.99
N GLU A 199 -28.02 25.81 -27.13
CA GLU A 199 -28.89 25.11 -26.16
C GLU A 199 -28.68 25.64 -24.73
N GLY A 200 -28.00 26.79 -24.60
CA GLY A 200 -27.81 27.49 -23.34
C GLY A 200 -26.64 27.00 -22.50
N THR A 201 -25.78 26.11 -22.99
CA THR A 201 -24.54 25.71 -22.28
C THR A 201 -23.50 26.83 -22.35
N LEU A 202 -22.87 27.14 -21.22
CA LEU A 202 -21.69 27.99 -21.18
C LEU A 202 -20.44 27.11 -21.31
N ARG A 203 -19.70 27.26 -22.42
CA ARG A 203 -18.39 26.63 -22.61
C ARG A 203 -17.31 27.57 -22.09
N LEU A 204 -16.67 27.18 -20.99
CA LEU A 204 -15.54 27.91 -20.45
C LEU A 204 -14.24 27.37 -21.04
N GLU A 205 -13.36 28.27 -21.46
CA GLU A 205 -12.04 27.94 -21.98
C GLU A 205 -10.96 28.68 -21.20
N TYR A 206 -9.87 27.98 -20.89
CA TYR A 206 -8.71 28.60 -20.25
C TYR A 206 -7.78 29.18 -21.31
N GLU A 207 -7.75 30.51 -21.41
CA GLU A 207 -6.82 31.27 -22.22
C GLU A 207 -5.53 31.51 -21.42
N GLN A 208 -4.44 30.96 -21.92
CA GLN A 208 -3.12 30.85 -21.26
C GLN A 208 -2.42 32.20 -20.98
N THR A 209 -3.11 33.33 -21.10
CA THR A 209 -2.56 34.68 -21.18
C THR A 209 -2.38 35.38 -19.84
N VAL A 210 -2.86 34.81 -18.72
CA VAL A 210 -2.62 35.39 -17.40
C VAL A 210 -1.46 34.63 -16.74
N SER A 211 -0.28 35.25 -16.81
CA SER A 211 0.82 35.00 -15.90
C SER A 211 0.31 35.17 -14.46
N ASN A 212 -0.17 34.09 -13.85
CA ASN A 212 -0.37 34.01 -12.41
C ASN A 212 1.01 33.82 -11.76
N ALA A 213 1.86 34.83 -11.87
CA ALA A 213 2.95 35.02 -10.93
C ALA A 213 2.37 35.60 -9.61
N LEU A 214 1.44 34.87 -9.00
CA LEU A 214 1.42 34.87 -7.55
C LEU A 214 2.59 33.96 -7.20
N ASP A 215 3.65 34.52 -6.61
CA ASP A 215 4.66 33.73 -5.90
C ASP A 215 3.89 32.84 -4.92
N GLN A 216 3.59 31.60 -5.32
CA GLN A 216 3.03 30.62 -4.42
C GLN A 216 4.09 30.48 -3.33
N SER A 217 3.68 30.75 -2.08
CA SER A 217 4.58 30.60 -0.95
C SER A 217 5.25 29.23 -1.05
N GLU A 218 6.56 29.19 -0.85
CA GLU A 218 7.35 27.95 -0.87
C GLU A 218 6.72 26.85 -0.01
N ALA A 219 6.07 27.23 1.10
CA ALA A 219 5.33 26.31 1.96
C ALA A 219 4.15 25.61 1.25
N VAL A 220 3.40 26.35 0.41
CA VAL A 220 2.29 25.78 -0.37
C VAL A 220 2.81 24.81 -1.42
N GLU A 221 3.88 25.17 -2.13
CA GLU A 221 4.49 24.31 -3.14
C GLU A 221 5.08 23.03 -2.51
N ILE A 222 5.72 23.11 -1.34
CA ILE A 222 6.19 21.93 -0.60
C ILE A 222 5.02 20.98 -0.29
N GLU A 223 3.88 21.50 0.18
CA GLU A 223 2.71 20.66 0.46
C GLU A 223 2.12 20.05 -0.81
N LEU A 224 2.04 20.82 -1.91
CA LEU A 224 1.56 20.31 -3.19
C LEU A 224 2.45 19.17 -3.71
N PHE A 225 3.78 19.33 -3.66
CA PHE A 225 4.71 18.29 -4.08
C PHE A 225 4.71 17.10 -3.13
N THR A 226 4.58 17.32 -1.82
CA THR A 226 4.43 16.23 -0.83
C THR A 226 3.23 15.35 -1.18
N ASN A 227 2.07 15.95 -1.46
CA ASN A 227 0.87 15.23 -1.84
C ASN A 227 1.01 14.54 -3.22
N ARG A 228 1.65 15.20 -4.20
CA ARG A 228 1.91 14.60 -5.52
C ARG A 228 2.82 13.36 -5.43
N PHE A 229 3.91 13.45 -4.67
CA PHE A 229 4.80 12.30 -4.47
C PHE A 229 4.12 11.19 -3.66
N GLN A 230 3.32 11.54 -2.65
CA GLN A 230 2.55 10.56 -1.89
C GLN A 230 1.52 9.85 -2.80
N SER A 231 0.80 10.60 -3.62
CA SER A 231 -0.15 10.02 -4.59
C SER A 231 0.56 9.08 -5.56
N LEU A 232 1.76 9.43 -6.02
CA LEU A 232 2.57 8.57 -6.89
C LEU A 232 2.86 7.21 -6.25
N VAL A 233 3.34 7.19 -5.00
CA VAL A 233 3.67 5.92 -4.31
C VAL A 233 2.43 5.13 -3.88
N GLU A 234 1.32 5.81 -3.57
CA GLU A 234 0.03 5.17 -3.30
C GLU A 234 -0.55 4.51 -4.56
N GLU A 235 -0.45 5.16 -5.72
CA GLU A 235 -0.85 4.58 -7.01
C GLU A 235 0.01 3.38 -7.40
N MET A 236 1.32 3.39 -7.09
CA MET A 236 2.16 2.20 -7.23
C MET A 236 1.65 1.06 -6.35
N GLY A 237 1.32 1.33 -5.09
CA GLY A 237 0.79 0.35 -4.15
C GLY A 237 -0.54 -0.25 -4.61
N GLU A 238 -1.45 0.58 -5.11
CA GLU A 238 -2.73 0.11 -5.64
C GLU A 238 -2.55 -0.74 -6.92
N ARG A 239 -1.56 -0.41 -7.78
CA ARG A 239 -1.21 -1.26 -8.92
C ARG A 239 -0.66 -2.61 -8.47
N LEU A 240 0.20 -2.63 -7.45
CA LEU A 240 0.73 -3.88 -6.88
C LEU A 240 -0.42 -4.75 -6.34
N ARG A 241 -1.27 -4.17 -5.48
CA ARG A 241 -2.42 -4.85 -4.86
C ARG A 241 -3.37 -5.46 -5.88
N ARG A 242 -3.69 -4.74 -6.96
CA ARG A 242 -4.64 -5.21 -8.00
C ARG A 242 -4.09 -6.32 -8.88
N THR A 243 -2.76 -6.39 -9.02
CA THR A 243 -2.10 -7.31 -9.97
C THR A 243 -1.63 -8.59 -9.28
N ALA A 244 -1.30 -8.52 -7.99
CA ALA A 244 -0.82 -9.63 -7.19
C ALA A 244 -1.89 -10.70 -6.99
N VAL A 245 -1.44 -11.93 -6.75
CA VAL A 245 -2.31 -13.09 -6.56
C VAL A 245 -2.22 -13.69 -5.17
N SER A 246 -1.11 -13.46 -4.46
CA SER A 246 -0.95 -13.95 -3.09
C SER A 246 -1.85 -13.21 -2.10
N THR A 247 -2.39 -13.96 -1.14
CA THR A 247 -3.22 -13.42 -0.04
C THR A 247 -2.46 -12.33 0.73
N ASN A 248 -1.14 -12.47 0.90
CA ASN A 248 -0.28 -11.54 1.63
C ASN A 248 -0.25 -10.15 1.00
N VAL A 249 0.02 -10.05 -0.30
CA VAL A 249 0.08 -8.74 -0.97
C VAL A 249 -1.32 -8.16 -1.14
N LYS A 250 -2.28 -9.00 -1.51
CA LYS A 250 -3.60 -8.57 -1.95
C LYS A 250 -4.58 -8.25 -0.83
N ASP A 251 -4.74 -9.21 0.08
CA ASP A 251 -5.78 -9.17 1.12
C ASP A 251 -5.20 -8.55 2.40
N ARG A 252 -3.92 -8.85 2.70
CA ARG A 252 -3.25 -8.37 3.90
C ARG A 252 -2.45 -7.07 3.72
N LEU A 253 -2.25 -6.60 2.48
CA LEU A 253 -1.48 -5.39 2.17
C LEU A 253 -0.03 -5.43 2.69
N ASP A 254 0.59 -6.61 2.68
CA ASP A 254 1.96 -6.83 3.17
C ASP A 254 2.99 -6.46 2.08
N PHE A 255 3.02 -5.17 1.74
CA PHE A 255 3.96 -4.59 0.78
C PHE A 255 4.18 -3.11 1.07
N SER A 256 5.27 -2.52 0.59
CA SER A 256 5.49 -1.06 0.64
C SER A 256 6.04 -0.57 -0.69
N CYS A 257 5.67 0.65 -1.08
CA CYS A 257 6.23 1.37 -2.22
C CYS A 257 6.87 2.67 -1.74
N GLY A 258 8.01 3.05 -2.34
CA GLY A 258 8.77 4.23 -1.95
C GLY A 258 9.42 4.93 -3.13
N LEU A 259 9.51 6.26 -3.00
CA LEU A 259 10.27 7.14 -3.89
C LEU A 259 11.54 7.57 -3.15
N LEU A 260 12.68 7.35 -3.78
CA LEU A 260 13.99 7.72 -3.28
C LEU A 260 14.64 8.72 -4.22
N ASP A 261 15.44 9.64 -3.66
CA ASP A 261 16.21 10.59 -4.45
C ASP A 261 17.40 9.91 -5.17
N ALA A 262 18.15 10.68 -5.97
CA ALA A 262 19.30 10.17 -6.72
C ALA A 262 20.43 9.62 -5.83
N THR A 263 20.46 9.94 -4.54
CA THR A 263 21.41 9.37 -3.56
C THR A 263 20.90 8.06 -2.95
N GLY A 264 19.69 7.64 -3.29
CA GLY A 264 19.02 6.49 -2.71
C GLY A 264 18.48 6.77 -1.31
N CYS A 265 18.16 8.03 -0.97
CA CYS A 265 17.50 8.37 0.29
C CYS A 265 15.97 8.41 0.14
N LEU A 266 15.23 7.80 1.06
CA LEU A 266 13.77 7.76 1.03
C LEU A 266 13.17 9.17 1.19
N VAL A 267 12.36 9.59 0.21
CA VAL A 267 11.66 10.90 0.18
C VAL A 267 10.23 10.76 0.68
N VAL A 268 9.49 9.79 0.15
CA VAL A 268 8.11 9.46 0.57
C VAL A 268 7.85 7.96 0.37
N ASN A 269 6.83 7.45 1.06
CA ASN A 269 6.37 6.08 0.96
C ASN A 269 4.84 5.97 1.12
N ALA A 270 4.26 4.89 0.60
CA ALA A 270 2.88 4.53 0.90
C ALA A 270 2.81 3.92 2.33
N PRO A 271 1.79 4.27 3.14
CA PRO A 271 1.74 3.95 4.57
C PRO A 271 1.24 2.51 4.84
N HIS A 272 1.96 1.52 4.32
CA HIS A 272 1.61 0.11 4.52
C HIS A 272 2.39 -0.49 5.69
N ILE A 273 3.63 -0.96 5.49
CA ILE A 273 4.38 -1.69 6.52
C ILE A 273 5.64 -0.91 6.94
N PRO A 274 5.72 -0.43 8.20
CA PRO A 274 6.86 0.39 8.66
C PRO A 274 8.23 -0.30 8.61
N VAL A 275 8.30 -1.63 8.77
CA VAL A 275 9.57 -2.37 8.72
C VAL A 275 10.28 -2.30 7.38
N HIS A 276 9.55 -2.04 6.29
CA HIS A 276 10.14 -1.92 4.96
C HIS A 276 10.93 -0.61 4.80
N LEU A 277 10.57 0.45 5.53
CA LEU A 277 10.79 1.82 5.06
C LEU A 277 12.24 2.30 5.21
N GLY A 278 12.88 2.03 6.35
CA GLY A 278 14.32 2.33 6.52
C GLY A 278 15.22 1.35 5.77
N ALA A 279 14.72 0.16 5.43
CA ALA A 279 15.48 -0.86 4.72
C ALA A 279 15.55 -0.60 3.19
N LEU A 280 14.55 0.07 2.60
CA LEU A 280 14.55 0.41 1.17
C LEU A 280 15.75 1.30 0.78
N GLY A 281 15.98 2.39 1.52
CA GLY A 281 17.11 3.29 1.25
C GLY A 281 18.48 2.60 1.38
N GLN A 282 18.64 1.77 2.42
CA GLN A 282 19.84 0.94 2.56
C GLN A 282 20.02 -0.03 1.40
N CYS A 283 18.94 -0.66 0.93
CA CYS A 283 18.99 -1.58 -0.19
C CYS A 283 19.45 -0.89 -1.49
N VAL A 284 18.83 0.24 -1.85
CA VAL A 284 19.23 1.03 -3.02
C VAL A 284 20.69 1.45 -2.93
N ARG A 285 21.13 1.98 -1.78
CA ARG A 285 22.52 2.41 -1.59
C ARG A 285 23.50 1.23 -1.59
N ALA A 286 23.14 0.08 -1.04
CA ALA A 286 23.99 -1.12 -1.04
C ALA A 286 24.21 -1.64 -2.46
N ILE A 287 23.16 -1.73 -3.28
CA ILE A 287 23.26 -2.15 -4.68
C ILE A 287 24.10 -1.11 -5.47
N SER A 288 23.80 0.18 -5.29
CA SER A 288 24.46 1.28 -6.00
C SER A 288 25.97 1.42 -5.73
N LYS A 289 26.51 0.79 -4.66
CA LYS A 289 27.97 0.75 -4.43
C LYS A 289 28.71 -0.10 -5.46
N THR A 290 28.02 -1.05 -6.09
CA THR A 290 28.63 -2.06 -6.95
C THR A 290 27.99 -2.14 -8.34
N HIS A 291 26.85 -1.50 -8.54
CA HIS A 291 26.09 -1.49 -9.79
C HIS A 291 26.03 -0.08 -10.39
N ASP A 292 26.28 0.00 -11.70
CA ASP A 292 26.14 1.23 -12.48
C ASP A 292 24.79 1.25 -13.18
N TRP A 293 23.91 2.18 -12.78
CA TRP A 293 22.51 2.15 -13.20
C TRP A 293 22.30 2.68 -14.63
N LYS A 294 21.38 2.06 -15.37
CA LYS A 294 21.00 2.37 -16.76
C LYS A 294 19.49 2.54 -16.92
N PRO A 295 19.03 3.38 -17.86
CA PRO A 295 17.61 3.51 -18.16
C PRO A 295 16.95 2.18 -18.55
N GLY A 296 15.74 1.96 -18.05
CA GLY A 296 14.93 0.79 -18.40
C GLY A 296 15.38 -0.52 -17.75
N GLU A 297 16.17 -0.47 -16.68
CA GLU A 297 16.52 -1.66 -15.92
C GLU A 297 15.71 -1.81 -14.62
N MET A 298 15.70 -3.02 -14.06
CA MET A 298 15.24 -3.29 -12.69
C MET A 298 16.06 -4.41 -12.07
N ILE A 299 16.35 -4.27 -10.78
CA ILE A 299 17.05 -5.27 -9.97
C ILE A 299 16.12 -5.77 -8.88
N VAL A 300 16.13 -7.09 -8.66
CA VAL A 300 15.44 -7.77 -7.56
C VAL A 300 16.44 -8.31 -6.54
N THR A 301 16.08 -8.28 -5.26
CA THR A 301 16.79 -9.00 -4.19
C THR A 301 15.91 -9.20 -2.95
N ASN A 302 16.16 -10.25 -2.19
CA ASN A 302 15.68 -10.41 -0.81
C ASN A 302 16.84 -10.60 0.20
N HIS A 303 18.08 -10.45 -0.26
CA HIS A 303 19.25 -10.85 0.50
C HIS A 303 19.48 -9.89 1.70
N PRO A 304 19.48 -10.39 2.95
CA PRO A 304 19.61 -9.55 4.16
C PRO A 304 20.85 -8.64 4.17
N GLY A 305 22.00 -9.15 3.72
CA GLY A 305 23.26 -8.41 3.62
C GLY A 305 23.27 -7.20 2.67
N VAL A 306 22.25 -7.02 1.82
CA VAL A 306 22.11 -5.87 0.90
C VAL A 306 20.80 -5.13 1.13
N GLY A 307 20.32 -5.09 2.38
CA GLY A 307 19.14 -4.34 2.78
C GLY A 307 17.83 -5.13 2.77
N GLY A 308 17.85 -6.45 2.53
CA GLY A 308 16.70 -7.32 2.78
C GLY A 308 16.33 -7.35 4.28
N SER A 309 15.05 -7.47 4.58
CA SER A 309 14.54 -7.63 5.96
C SER A 309 14.59 -9.10 6.38
N HIS A 310 13.96 -9.96 5.58
CA HIS A 310 14.00 -11.42 5.63
C HIS A 310 13.71 -11.98 4.22
N LEU A 311 13.82 -13.28 4.01
CA LEU A 311 13.71 -13.86 2.66
C LEU A 311 12.33 -13.72 2.00
N PRO A 312 11.19 -13.79 2.72
CA PRO A 312 9.89 -13.52 2.12
C PRO A 312 9.72 -12.11 1.55
N ASP A 313 10.45 -11.11 2.08
CA ASP A 313 10.32 -9.73 1.61
C ASP A 313 11.23 -9.47 0.39
N VAL A 314 10.64 -9.57 -0.80
CA VAL A 314 11.35 -9.39 -2.07
C VAL A 314 11.30 -7.92 -2.49
N THR A 315 12.47 -7.30 -2.70
CA THR A 315 12.61 -5.88 -3.08
C THR A 315 12.93 -5.74 -4.56
N LEU A 316 12.19 -4.89 -5.28
CA LEU A 316 12.49 -4.47 -6.65
C LEU A 316 12.87 -2.98 -6.67
N VAL A 317 14.02 -2.69 -7.26
CA VAL A 317 14.56 -1.33 -7.42
C VAL A 317 14.57 -0.96 -8.91
N CYS A 318 13.98 0.19 -9.24
CA CYS A 318 13.88 0.74 -10.58
C CYS A 318 14.46 2.17 -10.60
N PRO A 319 15.57 2.42 -11.33
CA PRO A 319 16.07 3.77 -11.52
C PRO A 319 15.20 4.55 -12.53
N VAL A 320 15.02 5.85 -12.29
CA VAL A 320 14.28 6.74 -13.18
C VAL A 320 15.20 7.82 -13.70
N PHE A 321 15.36 7.86 -15.02
CA PHE A 321 16.22 8.81 -15.72
C PHE A 321 15.37 9.82 -16.51
N SER A 322 15.80 11.07 -16.55
CA SER A 322 15.21 12.09 -17.42
C SER A 322 15.52 11.81 -18.90
N ASP A 323 14.87 12.54 -19.81
CA ASP A 323 15.14 12.46 -21.25
C ASP A 323 16.61 12.80 -21.59
N GLY A 324 17.28 13.57 -20.73
CA GLY A 324 18.71 13.87 -20.82
C GLY A 324 19.63 12.81 -20.22
N HIS A 325 19.11 11.62 -19.89
CA HIS A 325 19.83 10.53 -19.24
C HIS A 325 20.44 10.89 -17.88
N VAL A 326 19.82 11.83 -17.15
CA VAL A 326 20.21 12.19 -15.78
C VAL A 326 19.32 11.44 -14.80
N LEU A 327 19.93 10.77 -13.81
CA LEU A 327 19.19 10.08 -12.76
C LEU A 327 18.38 11.07 -11.93
N ILE A 328 17.06 10.89 -11.93
CA ILE A 328 16.11 11.66 -11.10
C ILE A 328 16.07 11.07 -9.69
N GLY A 329 16.02 9.74 -9.60
CA GLY A 329 15.88 9.00 -8.35
C GLY A 329 15.52 7.54 -8.61
N PHE A 330 15.05 6.87 -7.57
CA PHE A 330 14.67 5.46 -7.63
C PHE A 330 13.23 5.26 -7.16
N LEU A 331 12.56 4.31 -7.78
CA LEU A 331 11.32 3.74 -7.30
C LEU A 331 11.63 2.35 -6.77
N ALA A 332 11.18 2.07 -5.56
CA ALA A 332 11.35 0.76 -4.97
C ALA A 332 10.03 0.26 -4.42
N ASN A 333 9.81 -1.04 -4.54
CA ASN A 333 8.77 -1.71 -3.78
C ASN A 333 9.30 -2.99 -3.14
N ARG A 334 8.69 -3.37 -2.03
CA ARG A 334 8.98 -4.57 -1.28
C ARG A 334 7.67 -5.27 -0.98
N ALA A 335 7.56 -6.54 -1.33
CA ALA A 335 6.34 -7.32 -1.14
C ALA A 335 6.67 -8.63 -0.42
N HIS A 336 5.80 -9.05 0.50
CA HIS A 336 5.93 -10.32 1.18
C HIS A 336 5.39 -11.46 0.32
N HIS A 337 6.28 -12.33 -0.14
CA HIS A 337 5.95 -13.54 -0.87
C HIS A 337 5.58 -14.63 0.13
N ALA A 338 4.36 -15.18 0.02
CA ALA A 338 3.82 -16.17 0.97
C ALA A 338 4.63 -17.48 1.06
N GLU A 339 5.51 -17.73 0.09
CA GLU A 339 6.33 -18.92 0.02
C GLU A 339 7.62 -18.61 -0.76
N MET A 340 8.75 -18.75 -0.11
CA MET A 340 10.10 -18.57 -0.66
C MET A 340 10.98 -19.79 -0.37
N GLY A 341 10.39 -20.97 -0.15
CA GLY A 341 11.10 -22.21 0.19
C GLY A 341 11.34 -22.37 1.68
N GLY A 342 12.49 -22.94 2.03
CA GLY A 342 12.90 -23.19 3.41
C GLY A 342 12.47 -24.54 3.95
N ILE A 343 12.92 -24.89 5.16
CA ILE A 343 12.67 -26.22 5.78
C ILE A 343 11.21 -26.44 6.19
N THR A 344 10.43 -25.37 6.36
CA THR A 344 8.98 -25.41 6.61
C THR A 344 8.24 -24.55 5.60
N PRO A 345 6.96 -24.84 5.31
CA PRO A 345 6.10 -23.95 4.53
C PRO A 345 6.06 -22.53 5.11
N GLY A 346 5.94 -21.54 4.23
CA GLY A 346 5.83 -20.12 4.60
C GLY A 346 7.16 -19.40 4.84
N SER A 347 8.29 -20.10 4.73
CA SER A 347 9.64 -19.49 4.82
C SER A 347 9.89 -18.72 6.13
N MET A 348 9.18 -19.10 7.20
CA MET A 348 9.37 -18.57 8.56
C MET A 348 9.62 -19.71 9.57
N PRO A 349 10.64 -20.56 9.36
CA PRO A 349 10.92 -21.69 10.24
C PRO A 349 11.39 -21.21 11.63
N PRO A 350 10.72 -21.64 12.73
CA PRO A 350 11.08 -21.24 14.08
C PRO A 350 12.40 -21.86 14.56
N THR A 351 12.84 -22.95 13.92
CA THR A 351 14.04 -23.71 14.29
C THR A 351 15.23 -23.48 13.36
N ALA A 352 15.15 -22.52 12.44
CA ALA A 352 16.26 -22.26 11.51
C ALA A 352 17.55 -21.88 12.25
N LYS A 353 18.66 -22.43 11.77
CA LYS A 353 20.02 -22.23 12.30
C LYS A 353 20.91 -21.40 11.38
N ASN A 354 20.51 -21.25 10.12
CA ASN A 354 21.18 -20.47 9.10
C ASN A 354 20.15 -19.92 8.11
N LEU A 355 20.57 -18.95 7.31
CA LEU A 355 19.70 -18.28 6.34
C LEU A 355 19.19 -19.24 5.24
N ALA A 356 19.98 -20.22 4.81
CA ALA A 356 19.56 -21.17 3.78
C ALA A 356 18.31 -21.96 4.22
N GLU A 357 18.23 -22.33 5.50
CA GLU A 357 17.07 -23.03 6.05
C GLU A 357 15.78 -22.18 6.02
N GLU A 358 15.87 -20.84 5.93
CA GLU A 358 14.72 -19.94 5.79
C GLU A 358 14.17 -19.94 4.36
N GLY A 359 14.98 -20.25 3.34
CA GLY A 359 14.54 -20.39 1.96
C GLY A 359 15.51 -19.87 0.90
N VAL A 360 14.96 -19.50 -0.24
CA VAL A 360 15.69 -19.07 -1.43
C VAL A 360 16.24 -17.66 -1.23
N VAL A 361 17.57 -17.55 -1.26
CA VAL A 361 18.28 -16.27 -1.23
C VAL A 361 18.49 -15.77 -2.65
N ILE A 362 17.95 -14.58 -2.94
CA ILE A 362 18.08 -13.87 -4.21
C ILE A 362 19.09 -12.74 -4.02
N PRO A 363 20.35 -12.90 -4.46
CA PRO A 363 21.30 -11.80 -4.52
C PRO A 363 20.79 -10.72 -5.50
N PRO A 364 21.35 -9.49 -5.49
CA PRO A 364 21.00 -8.47 -6.48
C PRO A 364 21.10 -9.02 -7.90
N THR A 365 19.93 -9.21 -8.54
CA THR A 365 19.80 -9.86 -9.84
C THR A 365 19.03 -8.95 -10.78
N GLN A 366 19.57 -8.68 -11.96
CA GLN A 366 18.88 -7.89 -12.99
C GLN A 366 17.75 -8.73 -13.61
N ILE A 367 16.53 -8.21 -13.54
CA ILE A 367 15.33 -8.85 -14.14
C ILE A 367 14.74 -8.05 -15.30
N MET A 368 15.15 -6.79 -15.46
CA MET A 368 14.76 -5.99 -16.61
C MET A 368 15.98 -5.27 -17.16
N SER A 369 16.10 -5.22 -18.49
CA SER A 369 17.16 -4.50 -19.20
C SER A 369 16.61 -3.92 -20.49
N GLY A 370 16.81 -2.62 -20.71
CA GLY A 370 16.25 -1.91 -21.87
C GLY A 370 14.73 -1.99 -21.98
N GLY A 371 14.02 -2.11 -20.85
CA GLY A 371 12.57 -2.28 -20.79
C GLY A 371 12.05 -3.71 -21.04
N VAL A 372 12.94 -4.69 -21.26
CA VAL A 372 12.57 -6.09 -21.48
C VAL A 372 12.70 -6.89 -20.18
N LEU A 373 11.60 -7.50 -19.75
CA LEU A 373 11.51 -8.33 -18.54
C LEU A 373 11.98 -9.77 -18.81
N THR A 374 12.90 -10.27 -17.99
CA THR A 374 13.43 -11.64 -18.02
C THR A 374 13.41 -12.24 -16.61
N LEU A 375 12.62 -13.30 -16.41
CA LEU A 375 12.47 -13.95 -15.09
C LEU A 375 13.20 -15.29 -14.98
N ASP A 376 13.70 -15.86 -16.08
CA ASP A 376 14.36 -17.17 -16.11
C ASP A 376 15.46 -17.35 -15.03
N PRO A 377 16.35 -16.37 -14.76
CA PRO A 377 17.35 -16.51 -13.70
C PRO A 377 16.74 -16.68 -12.31
N ILE A 378 15.65 -15.95 -12.03
CA ILE A 378 14.95 -16.03 -10.73
C ILE A 378 14.18 -17.34 -10.63
N GLU A 379 13.57 -17.79 -11.72
CA GLU A 379 12.90 -19.09 -11.78
C GLU A 379 13.88 -20.24 -11.52
N GLY A 380 15.09 -20.17 -12.08
CA GLY A 380 16.17 -21.11 -11.78
C GLY A 380 16.50 -21.14 -10.28
N LEU A 381 16.76 -19.98 -9.67
CA LEU A 381 17.03 -19.87 -8.22
C LEU A 381 15.89 -20.46 -7.37
N LEU A 382 14.64 -20.16 -7.72
CA LEU A 382 13.47 -20.64 -6.98
C LEU A 382 13.28 -22.16 -7.07
N ARG A 383 13.71 -22.80 -8.17
CA ARG A 383 13.56 -24.25 -8.40
C ARG A 383 14.76 -25.07 -7.94
N GLU A 384 15.97 -24.52 -8.02
CA GLU A 384 17.22 -25.27 -7.88
C GLU A 384 17.94 -25.03 -6.54
N SER A 385 17.48 -24.07 -5.73
CA SER A 385 17.97 -23.85 -4.38
C SER A 385 17.85 -25.12 -3.50
N PRO A 386 18.76 -25.35 -2.53
CA PRO A 386 18.68 -26.49 -1.61
C PRO A 386 17.33 -26.64 -0.89
N PHE A 387 16.66 -25.51 -0.62
CA PHE A 387 15.30 -25.44 -0.08
C PHE A 387 14.42 -24.62 -1.03
N PRO A 388 13.93 -25.23 -2.13
CA PRO A 388 13.30 -24.51 -3.22
C PRO A 388 11.90 -24.01 -2.83
N SER A 389 11.42 -23.00 -3.55
CA SER A 389 10.06 -22.52 -3.38
C SER A 389 9.05 -23.58 -3.82
N ARG A 390 8.03 -23.79 -2.98
CA ARG A 390 6.89 -24.68 -3.30
C ARG A 390 5.89 -24.04 -4.25
N ARG A 391 6.01 -22.73 -4.53
CA ARG A 391 5.02 -21.91 -5.24
C ARG A 391 5.66 -20.99 -6.28
N VAL A 392 6.59 -21.52 -7.09
CA VAL A 392 7.32 -20.76 -8.12
C VAL A 392 6.38 -19.96 -9.04
N GLU A 393 5.27 -20.53 -9.49
CA GLU A 393 4.31 -19.82 -10.36
C GLU A 393 3.64 -18.63 -9.67
N GLU A 394 3.41 -18.69 -8.35
CA GLU A 394 2.89 -17.58 -7.57
C GLU A 394 3.95 -16.49 -7.42
N ASN A 395 5.19 -16.88 -7.09
CA ASN A 395 6.31 -15.96 -7.01
C ASN A 395 6.51 -15.18 -8.32
N ARG A 396 6.38 -15.84 -9.47
CA ARG A 396 6.48 -15.20 -10.80
C ARG A 396 5.38 -14.14 -11.00
N VAL A 397 4.15 -14.43 -10.58
CA VAL A 397 3.04 -13.49 -10.75
C VAL A 397 3.21 -12.29 -9.83
N ASP A 398 3.61 -12.50 -8.58
CA ASP A 398 3.87 -11.40 -7.65
C ASP A 398 5.06 -10.54 -8.08
N LEU A 399 6.14 -11.13 -8.62
CA LEU A 399 7.24 -10.37 -9.24
C LEU A 399 6.75 -9.49 -10.40
N LYS A 400 5.88 -10.02 -11.28
CA LYS A 400 5.28 -9.24 -12.36
C LYS A 400 4.41 -8.10 -11.83
N ALA A 401 3.67 -8.32 -10.74
CA ALA A 401 2.90 -7.28 -10.08
C ALA A 401 3.81 -6.16 -9.51
N GLN A 402 4.95 -6.53 -8.91
CA GLN A 402 5.96 -5.58 -8.45
C GLN A 402 6.60 -4.78 -9.60
N VAL A 403 6.88 -5.42 -10.74
CA VAL A 403 7.36 -4.73 -11.95
C VAL A 403 6.32 -3.72 -12.45
N ALA A 404 5.04 -4.11 -12.54
CA ALA A 404 3.95 -3.23 -12.96
C ALA A 404 3.80 -1.99 -12.08
N ALA A 405 3.95 -2.16 -10.76
CA ALA A 405 3.94 -1.06 -9.80
C ALA A 405 5.07 -0.05 -10.07
N ASN A 406 6.30 -0.53 -10.24
CA ASN A 406 7.45 0.34 -10.54
C ASN A 406 7.31 1.04 -11.90
N LEU A 407 6.82 0.34 -12.95
CA LEU A 407 6.57 0.95 -14.25
C LEU A 407 5.46 2.02 -14.21
N LYS A 408 4.45 1.87 -13.35
CA LYS A 408 3.46 2.94 -13.12
C LYS A 408 4.13 4.16 -12.51
N GLY A 409 4.84 4.00 -11.40
CA GLY A 409 5.53 5.12 -10.75
C GLY A 409 6.54 5.80 -11.69
N GLN A 410 7.23 5.03 -12.55
CA GLN A 410 8.20 5.57 -13.51
C GLN A 410 7.49 6.49 -14.51
N ARG A 411 6.36 6.05 -15.07
CA ARG A 411 5.55 6.86 -15.99
C ARG A 411 5.08 8.16 -15.33
N ASP A 412 4.61 8.09 -14.09
CA ASP A 412 4.09 9.25 -13.36
C ASP A 412 5.18 10.24 -12.98
N LEU A 413 6.33 9.76 -12.50
CA LEU A 413 7.45 10.61 -12.15
C LEU A 413 7.98 11.36 -13.37
N LEU A 414 8.10 10.66 -14.52
CA LEU A 414 8.50 11.29 -15.78
C LEU A 414 7.47 12.29 -16.28
N ALA A 415 6.16 12.01 -16.12
CA ALA A 415 5.11 12.95 -16.45
C ALA A 415 5.19 14.22 -15.58
N MET A 416 5.46 14.06 -14.28
CA MET A 416 5.65 15.16 -13.35
C MET A 416 6.86 16.03 -13.71
N VAL A 417 7.99 15.40 -14.09
CA VAL A 417 9.19 16.12 -14.57
C VAL A 417 8.92 16.89 -15.86
N ARG A 418 8.14 16.33 -16.80
CA ARG A 418 7.73 17.05 -18.01
C ARG A 418 6.81 18.25 -17.71
N GLU A 419 5.95 18.13 -16.70
CA GLU A 419 5.02 19.20 -16.30
C GLU A 419 5.73 20.33 -15.53
N HIS A 420 6.69 19.99 -14.65
CA HIS A 420 7.23 20.92 -13.66
C HIS A 420 8.73 21.22 -13.77
N SER A 421 9.45 20.60 -14.70
CA SER A 421 10.91 20.59 -14.82
C SER A 421 11.63 19.66 -13.84
N PHE A 422 12.83 19.24 -14.25
CA PHE A 422 13.72 18.38 -13.48
C PHE A 422 14.17 19.05 -12.17
N GLU A 423 14.54 20.32 -12.24
CA GLU A 423 15.05 21.11 -11.12
C GLU A 423 13.99 21.30 -10.03
N LYS A 424 12.74 21.57 -10.44
CA LYS A 424 11.64 21.74 -9.49
C LYS A 424 11.34 20.43 -8.76
N VAL A 425 11.22 19.31 -9.49
CA VAL A 425 10.93 17.99 -8.92
C VAL A 425 12.03 17.54 -7.94
N THR A 426 13.29 17.57 -8.36
CA THR A 426 14.42 17.15 -7.52
C THR A 426 14.68 18.13 -6.35
N GLY A 427 14.43 19.42 -6.57
CA GLY A 427 14.44 20.43 -5.52
C GLY A 427 13.45 20.11 -4.40
N PHE A 428 12.19 19.81 -4.73
CA PHE A 428 11.19 19.47 -3.71
C PHE A 428 11.43 18.13 -3.03
N MET A 429 12.02 17.13 -3.71
CA MET A 429 12.50 15.91 -3.04
C MET A 429 13.49 16.23 -1.91
N THR A 430 14.35 17.22 -2.13
CA THR A 430 15.32 17.69 -1.14
C THR A 430 14.64 18.48 -0.02
N SER A 431 13.78 19.45 -0.37
CA SER A 431 13.08 20.30 0.61
C SER A 431 12.19 19.50 1.57
N ILE A 432 11.56 18.42 1.12
CA ILE A 432 10.75 17.53 1.97
C ILE A 432 11.60 16.85 3.05
N GLN A 433 12.79 16.37 2.69
CA GLN A 433 13.73 15.77 3.64
C GLN A 433 14.29 16.82 4.61
N GLU A 434 14.64 18.01 4.12
CA GLU A 434 15.12 19.10 4.98
C GLU A 434 14.06 19.57 5.99
N ARG A 435 12.78 19.56 5.62
CA ARG A 435 11.69 19.87 6.55
C ARG A 435 11.65 18.87 7.69
N ALA A 436 11.77 17.58 7.40
CA ALA A 436 11.79 16.54 8.43
C ALA A 436 13.00 16.69 9.37
N GLU A 437 14.19 16.96 8.81
CA GLU A 437 15.40 17.26 9.57
C GLU A 437 15.19 18.46 10.52
N LYS A 438 14.72 19.60 9.99
CA LYS A 438 14.49 20.83 10.76
C LYS A 438 13.48 20.61 11.90
N SER A 439 12.46 19.81 11.66
CA SER A 439 11.41 19.52 12.65
C SER A 439 11.94 18.65 13.78
N LEU A 440 12.72 17.61 13.46
CA LEU A 440 13.36 16.78 14.47
C LEU A 440 14.42 17.55 15.28
N ARG A 441 15.28 18.34 14.62
CA ARG A 441 16.26 19.21 15.31
C ARG A 441 15.59 20.16 16.31
N ARG A 442 14.45 20.75 15.93
CA ARG A 442 13.67 21.62 16.81
C ARG A 442 13.15 20.87 18.03
N LYS A 443 12.64 19.64 17.85
CA LYS A 443 12.18 18.80 18.96
C LYS A 443 13.33 18.44 19.89
N LEU A 444 14.47 18.02 19.34
CA LEU A 444 15.68 17.68 20.11
C LEU A 444 16.18 18.86 20.94
N ALA A 445 16.25 20.06 20.34
CA ALA A 445 16.67 21.29 21.04
C ALA A 445 15.75 21.70 22.20
N GLY A 446 14.50 21.20 22.22
CA GLY A 446 13.56 21.41 23.33
C GLY A 446 13.69 20.40 24.47
N LEU A 447 14.49 19.34 24.30
CA LEU A 447 14.71 18.31 25.31
C LEU A 447 15.88 18.66 26.21
N LYS A 448 15.89 18.04 27.38
CA LYS A 448 17.04 18.12 28.28
C LYS A 448 18.18 17.27 27.71
N ASP A 449 19.34 17.88 27.51
CA ASP A 449 20.57 17.17 27.21
C ASP A 449 20.85 16.09 28.26
N GLY A 450 21.21 14.90 27.81
CA GLY A 450 21.41 13.78 28.72
C GLY A 450 21.39 12.42 28.04
N LEU A 451 21.65 11.41 28.86
CA LEU A 451 21.64 10.02 28.48
C LEU A 451 20.32 9.38 28.92
N TYR A 452 19.58 8.85 27.94
CA TYR A 452 18.34 8.11 28.12
C TYR A 452 18.63 6.63 27.84
N VAL A 453 18.31 5.75 28.78
CA VAL A 453 18.67 4.32 28.70
C VAL A 453 17.44 3.47 28.93
N ALA A 454 17.23 2.49 28.05
CA ALA A 454 16.24 1.46 28.24
C ALA A 454 16.80 0.09 27.85
N SER A 455 16.31 -0.94 28.53
CA SER A 455 16.48 -2.32 28.09
C SER A 455 15.19 -3.11 28.22
N GLN A 456 15.02 -4.07 27.33
CA GLN A 456 13.97 -5.08 27.40
C GLN A 456 14.55 -6.44 27.03
N ARG A 457 13.78 -7.50 27.25
CA ARG A 457 14.17 -8.88 26.91
C ARG A 457 13.17 -9.53 25.98
N LEU A 458 13.67 -10.31 25.03
CA LEU A 458 12.86 -11.30 24.33
C LEU A 458 12.48 -12.42 25.31
N ASP A 459 11.46 -13.21 24.97
CA ASP A 459 10.96 -14.29 25.84
C ASP A 459 11.99 -15.42 26.07
N ASP A 460 13.04 -15.52 25.23
CA ASP A 460 14.16 -16.45 25.45
C ASP A 460 15.24 -15.90 26.40
N GLY A 461 15.07 -14.66 26.88
CA GLY A 461 15.96 -13.97 27.80
C GLY A 461 17.01 -13.08 27.14
N THR A 462 17.11 -13.06 25.79
CA THR A 462 18.04 -12.17 25.08
C THR A 462 17.69 -10.70 25.34
N GLU A 463 18.65 -9.90 25.79
CA GLU A 463 18.46 -8.48 26.10
C GLU A 463 18.65 -7.58 24.86
N LEU A 464 17.75 -6.63 24.67
CA LEU A 464 17.90 -5.51 23.75
C LEU A 464 18.05 -4.23 24.58
N LYS A 465 19.14 -3.50 24.36
CA LYS A 465 19.46 -2.27 25.10
C LYS A 465 19.73 -1.13 24.12
N VAL A 466 19.22 0.06 24.45
CA VAL A 466 19.55 1.30 23.76
C VAL A 466 20.01 2.37 24.76
N GLU A 467 21.07 3.07 24.39
CA GLU A 467 21.54 4.29 25.02
C GLU A 467 21.37 5.44 24.03
N ALA A 468 20.45 6.34 24.33
CA ALA A 468 20.14 7.50 23.51
C ALA A 468 20.74 8.75 24.16
N GLN A 469 21.80 9.29 23.57
CA GLN A 469 22.44 10.54 24.01
C GLN A 469 21.87 11.71 23.22
N VAL A 470 21.21 12.63 23.91
CA VAL A 470 20.76 13.92 23.35
C VAL A 470 21.80 14.99 23.70
N ALA A 471 22.20 15.76 22.70
CA ALA A 471 23.10 16.91 22.86
C ALA A 471 22.71 18.02 21.88
N GLY A 472 22.14 19.11 22.40
CA GLY A 472 21.62 20.21 21.60
C GLY A 472 20.51 19.74 20.66
N ASP A 473 20.76 19.79 19.35
CA ASP A 473 19.82 19.40 18.31
C ASP A 473 20.17 18.04 17.65
N SER A 474 21.03 17.25 18.31
CA SER A 474 21.54 15.98 17.80
C SER A 474 21.18 14.80 18.73
N LEU A 475 21.05 13.62 18.12
CA LEU A 475 20.74 12.36 18.81
C LEU A 475 21.76 11.28 18.41
N GLN A 476 22.36 10.62 19.39
CA GLN A 476 23.18 9.42 19.17
C GLN A 476 22.48 8.22 19.80
N LEU A 477 22.16 7.22 18.99
CA LEU A 477 21.60 5.94 19.42
C LEU A 477 22.71 4.89 19.42
N ARG A 478 23.09 4.40 20.60
CA ARG A 478 24.02 3.28 20.76
C ARG A 478 23.26 2.05 21.19
N PHE A 479 23.31 1.00 20.39
CA PHE A 479 22.64 -0.26 20.69
C PHE A 479 23.61 -1.26 21.31
N GLY A 480 23.11 -2.08 22.25
CA GLY A 480 23.86 -3.22 22.77
C GLY A 480 24.03 -4.32 21.71
N ASP A 481 25.03 -5.18 21.90
CA ASP A 481 25.28 -6.35 21.03
C ASP A 481 24.28 -7.50 21.25
N GLY A 482 23.46 -7.41 22.29
CA GLY A 482 22.50 -8.43 22.69
C GLY A 482 23.13 -9.76 23.14
N GLY A 483 24.39 -9.72 23.59
CA GLY A 483 25.16 -10.93 23.89
C GLY A 483 25.78 -11.61 22.65
N GLY A 484 25.84 -10.90 21.52
CA GLY A 484 26.41 -11.37 20.26
C GLY A 484 25.35 -11.78 19.23
N VAL A 485 25.80 -12.43 18.15
CA VAL A 485 24.89 -12.95 17.11
C VAL A 485 24.03 -14.06 17.71
N HIS A 486 22.72 -13.91 17.56
CA HIS A 486 21.75 -14.83 18.13
C HIS A 486 21.80 -16.19 17.41
N ARG A 487 21.67 -17.29 18.16
CA ARG A 487 21.80 -18.67 17.64
C ARG A 487 20.63 -19.13 16.79
N GLY A 488 19.45 -18.59 17.05
CA GLY A 488 18.22 -18.81 16.27
C GLY A 488 17.87 -17.58 15.44
N ASN A 489 16.66 -17.55 14.90
CA ASN A 489 16.21 -16.60 13.88
C ASN A 489 15.85 -15.17 14.36
N TYR A 490 16.15 -14.78 15.60
CA TYR A 490 15.87 -13.43 16.13
C TYR A 490 16.86 -12.35 15.68
N ASN A 491 17.82 -12.65 14.79
CA ASN A 491 18.77 -11.65 14.31
C ASN A 491 18.08 -10.63 13.40
N ALA A 492 18.13 -9.35 13.75
CA ALA A 492 17.62 -8.27 12.93
C ALA A 492 18.75 -7.64 12.10
N THR A 493 18.47 -7.34 10.83
CA THR A 493 19.44 -6.65 9.94
C THR A 493 19.58 -5.17 10.32
N PRO A 494 20.70 -4.52 9.95
CA PRO A 494 20.80 -3.07 10.06
C PRO A 494 19.65 -2.34 9.36
N GLY A 495 19.10 -2.88 8.26
CA GLY A 495 17.89 -2.36 7.60
C GLY A 495 16.70 -2.23 8.55
N ILE A 496 16.48 -3.22 9.40
CA ILE A 496 15.40 -3.26 10.39
C ILE A 496 15.64 -2.24 11.51
N VAL A 497 16.88 -2.09 11.98
CA VAL A 497 17.22 -1.09 13.02
C VAL A 497 16.90 0.33 12.56
N TYR A 498 17.30 0.68 11.34
CA TYR A 498 17.02 2.01 10.79
C TYR A 498 15.52 2.22 10.59
N SER A 499 14.79 1.18 10.19
CA SER A 499 13.33 1.25 10.06
C SER A 499 12.65 1.47 11.43
N ALA A 500 13.08 0.76 12.47
CA ALA A 500 12.59 0.94 13.83
C ALA A 500 12.91 2.33 14.37
N ALA A 501 14.14 2.83 14.15
CA ALA A 501 14.54 4.18 14.54
C ALA A 501 13.72 5.26 13.82
N MET A 502 13.55 5.15 12.49
CA MET A 502 12.73 6.08 11.71
C MET A 502 11.26 6.09 12.18
N TYR A 503 10.68 4.90 12.39
CA TYR A 503 9.33 4.77 12.89
C TYR A 503 9.18 5.44 14.27
N PHE A 504 10.08 5.12 15.21
CA PHE A 504 10.14 5.76 16.52
C PHE A 504 10.20 7.28 16.41
N LEU A 505 11.13 7.83 15.62
CA LEU A 505 11.29 9.28 15.45
C LEU A 505 10.01 9.93 14.89
N ARG A 506 9.32 9.25 13.98
CA ARG A 506 8.09 9.76 13.36
C ARG A 506 6.90 9.79 14.31
N ILE A 507 6.73 8.76 15.14
CA ILE A 507 5.65 8.74 16.14
C ILE A 507 6.00 9.65 17.32
N TRP A 508 7.28 9.74 17.68
CA TRP A 508 7.74 10.63 18.72
C TRP A 508 7.55 12.09 18.31
N LEU A 509 7.91 12.46 17.07
CA LEU A 509 7.74 13.81 16.54
C LEU A 509 6.27 14.23 16.51
N ALA A 510 5.36 13.32 16.11
CA ALA A 510 3.91 13.53 16.10
C ALA A 510 3.43 14.73 15.25
N GLU A 511 4.11 14.99 14.12
CA GLU A 511 3.75 16.03 13.15
C GLU A 511 3.23 15.43 11.83
N PRO A 512 2.36 16.14 11.08
CA PRO A 512 1.81 15.66 9.80
C PRO A 512 2.86 15.79 8.68
N MET A 513 3.76 14.83 8.60
CA MET A 513 4.77 14.73 7.53
C MET A 513 4.94 13.27 7.08
N PRO A 514 5.40 13.04 5.84
CA PRO A 514 5.75 11.69 5.37
C PRO A 514 6.91 11.11 6.18
N LEU A 515 6.98 9.78 6.27
CA LEU A 515 8.16 9.12 6.81
C LEU A 515 9.29 9.17 5.78
N ASN A 516 10.39 9.84 6.10
CA ASN A 516 11.51 10.00 5.17
C ASN A 516 12.86 10.02 5.91
N GLU A 517 13.95 9.80 5.18
CA GLU A 517 15.30 9.70 5.76
C GLU A 517 15.87 11.06 6.21
N GLY A 518 15.17 12.17 5.96
CA GLY A 518 15.46 13.46 6.58
C GLY A 518 15.43 13.41 8.11
N LEU A 519 14.59 12.54 8.70
CA LEU A 519 14.56 12.27 10.14
C LEU A 519 15.86 11.65 10.67
N LEU A 520 16.67 11.01 9.83
CA LEU A 520 17.92 10.39 10.25
C LEU A 520 19.12 11.33 10.17
N ARG A 521 19.02 12.48 9.50
CA ARG A 521 20.14 13.43 9.35
C ARG A 521 20.73 13.96 10.67
N PRO A 522 19.93 14.28 11.71
CA PRO A 522 20.48 14.68 13.02
C PRO A 522 20.77 13.47 13.93
N VAL A 523 20.67 12.23 13.41
CA VAL A 523 20.76 11.00 14.19
C VAL A 523 21.99 10.19 13.78
N SER A 524 22.83 9.83 14.75
CA SER A 524 23.90 8.84 14.55
C SER A 524 23.51 7.52 15.20
N ILE A 525 23.74 6.41 14.50
CA ILE A 525 23.39 5.07 14.95
C ILE A 525 24.69 4.25 15.06
N GLU A 526 24.98 3.74 16.25
CA GLU A 526 26.10 2.86 16.53
C GLU A 526 25.60 1.43 16.75
N LEU A 527 26.09 0.51 15.92
CA LEU A 527 25.66 -0.88 15.88
C LEU A 527 26.85 -1.84 15.98
N PRO A 528 27.18 -2.34 17.18
CA PRO A 528 28.19 -3.40 17.31
C PRO A 528 27.70 -4.68 16.62
N VAL A 529 28.64 -5.52 16.17
CA VAL A 529 28.31 -6.84 15.61
C VAL A 529 27.57 -7.65 16.68
N GLY A 530 26.40 -8.16 16.34
CA GLY A 530 25.52 -8.83 17.29
C GLY A 530 24.13 -9.08 16.73
N ILE A 531 23.12 -9.24 17.60
CA ILE A 531 21.74 -9.54 17.20
C ILE A 531 21.12 -8.49 16.26
N LEU A 532 21.53 -7.22 16.34
CA LEU A 532 21.02 -6.11 15.51
C LEU A 532 21.94 -5.75 14.33
N ASN A 533 23.09 -6.40 14.23
CA ASN A 533 24.04 -6.23 13.13
C ASN A 533 24.80 -7.55 12.87
N PRO A 534 24.08 -8.61 12.45
CA PRO A 534 24.68 -9.88 12.12
C PRO A 534 25.54 -9.79 10.83
N PRO A 535 26.62 -10.58 10.72
CA PRO A 535 27.41 -10.68 9.49
C PRO A 535 26.71 -11.56 8.44
N PHE A 536 26.85 -11.22 7.15
CA PHE A 536 26.31 -12.01 6.03
C PHE A 536 27.42 -12.35 5.03
N PRO A 537 28.17 -13.46 5.24
CA PRO A 537 29.12 -13.98 4.25
C PRO A 537 28.41 -14.45 2.97
N GLU A 538 29.16 -14.71 1.90
CA GLU A 538 28.58 -15.11 0.60
C GLU A 538 27.80 -16.43 0.66
N ASN A 539 28.18 -17.35 1.55
CA ASN A 539 27.52 -18.64 1.71
C ASN A 539 26.28 -18.52 2.64
N PRO A 540 25.05 -18.77 2.14
CA PRO A 540 23.84 -18.69 2.98
C PRO A 540 23.80 -19.68 4.15
N PHE A 541 24.55 -20.79 4.09
CA PHE A 541 24.66 -21.74 5.19
C PHE A 541 25.52 -21.21 6.36
N GLU A 542 26.31 -20.17 6.13
CA GLU A 542 27.12 -19.48 7.14
C GLU A 542 26.47 -18.17 7.61
N CYS A 543 25.41 -17.73 6.92
CA CYS A 543 24.63 -16.56 7.32
C CYS A 543 23.70 -16.90 8.49
N PRO A 544 23.59 -16.03 9.50
CA PRO A 544 22.61 -16.20 10.56
C PRO A 544 21.18 -16.05 10.02
N PRO A 545 20.22 -16.79 10.58
CA PRO A 545 18.81 -16.67 10.25
C PRO A 545 18.22 -15.37 10.83
N VAL A 546 17.28 -14.74 10.11
CA VAL A 546 16.78 -13.38 10.39
C VAL A 546 15.27 -13.24 10.46
N VAL A 547 14.50 -14.30 10.19
CA VAL A 547 13.06 -14.17 9.97
C VAL A 547 12.33 -13.60 11.19
N ALA A 548 12.62 -14.09 12.41
CA ALA A 548 12.04 -13.55 13.64
C ALA A 548 12.66 -12.20 14.04
N GLY A 549 13.85 -11.87 13.53
CA GLY A 549 14.44 -10.55 13.65
C GLY A 549 13.57 -9.47 13.00
N ASN A 550 13.02 -9.78 11.82
CA ASN A 550 12.11 -8.89 11.09
C ASN A 550 10.78 -8.69 11.81
N VAL A 551 10.19 -9.76 12.35
CA VAL A 551 8.79 -9.72 12.84
C VAL A 551 8.65 -9.60 14.37
N GLU A 552 9.63 -10.03 15.16
CA GLU A 552 9.56 -10.02 16.62
C GLU A 552 10.61 -9.10 17.26
N THR A 553 11.89 -9.24 16.89
CA THR A 553 12.96 -8.38 17.43
C THR A 553 12.73 -6.91 17.06
N SER A 554 12.21 -6.64 15.86
CA SER A 554 11.86 -5.29 15.41
C SER A 554 10.79 -4.62 16.29
N GLN A 555 9.75 -5.37 16.70
CA GLN A 555 8.71 -4.87 17.61
C GLN A 555 9.33 -4.50 18.96
N ARG A 556 10.12 -5.42 19.52
CA ARG A 556 10.74 -5.19 20.82
C ARG A 556 11.74 -4.04 20.79
N LEU A 557 12.43 -3.84 19.67
CA LEU A 557 13.34 -2.71 19.49
C LEU A 557 12.59 -1.37 19.50
N VAL A 558 11.42 -1.29 18.85
CA VAL A 558 10.57 -0.09 18.90
C VAL A 558 10.06 0.17 20.31
N ASP A 559 9.57 -0.85 21.01
CA ASP A 559 9.15 -0.72 22.41
C ASP A 559 10.31 -0.21 23.29
N THR A 560 11.53 -0.72 23.07
CA THR A 560 12.72 -0.30 23.82
C THR A 560 13.08 1.17 23.55
N LEU A 561 12.98 1.63 22.30
CA LEU A 561 13.18 3.03 21.94
C LEU A 561 12.12 3.94 22.56
N LEU A 562 10.85 3.52 22.55
CA LEU A 562 9.75 4.28 23.15
C LEU A 562 9.86 4.35 24.67
N LEU A 563 10.31 3.27 25.30
CA LEU A 563 10.58 3.20 26.74
C LEU A 563 11.67 4.18 27.16
N ALA A 564 12.77 4.30 26.39
CA ALA A 564 13.88 5.20 26.71
C ALA A 564 13.44 6.68 26.87
N PHE A 565 12.38 7.08 26.14
CA PHE A 565 11.82 8.43 26.17
C PHE A 565 10.42 8.49 26.80
N GLU A 566 9.96 7.39 27.42
CA GLU A 566 8.63 7.26 28.05
C GLU A 566 7.46 7.77 27.18
N VAL A 567 7.51 7.52 25.87
CA VAL A 567 6.58 8.12 24.89
C VAL A 567 5.16 7.57 25.03
N VAL A 568 5.03 6.25 25.17
CA VAL A 568 3.77 5.51 25.28
C VAL A 568 4.03 4.18 25.96
N SER A 569 3.04 3.66 26.70
CA SER A 569 3.12 2.33 27.30
C SER A 569 3.32 1.25 26.23
N CYS A 570 3.85 0.09 26.62
CA CYS A 570 4.09 -1.01 25.68
C CYS A 570 2.78 -1.46 25.03
N SER A 571 2.78 -1.61 23.71
CA SER A 571 1.69 -2.32 23.04
C SER A 571 1.90 -3.83 23.20
N GLN A 572 1.18 -4.65 22.43
CA GLN A 572 1.36 -6.10 22.43
C GLN A 572 2.80 -6.57 22.17
N GLY A 573 3.66 -5.73 21.55
CA GLY A 573 5.10 -5.97 21.37
C GLY A 573 5.46 -7.24 20.58
N THR A 574 4.54 -7.74 19.77
CA THR A 574 4.68 -8.93 18.93
C THR A 574 3.80 -8.79 17.69
N MET A 575 4.14 -9.45 16.59
CA MET A 575 3.24 -9.56 15.44
C MET A 575 2.33 -10.79 15.54
N ASN A 576 2.54 -11.67 16.53
CA ASN A 576 1.83 -12.94 16.69
C ASN A 576 1.79 -13.74 15.39
N ASN A 577 2.97 -14.02 14.81
CA ASN A 577 3.04 -14.68 13.52
C ASN A 577 2.52 -16.12 13.61
N LEU A 578 1.50 -16.38 12.80
CA LEU A 578 0.88 -17.68 12.60
C LEU A 578 1.17 -18.14 11.18
N ILE A 579 1.94 -19.23 11.07
CA ILE A 579 2.25 -19.86 9.79
C ILE A 579 1.78 -21.30 9.84
N PHE A 580 1.11 -21.76 8.79
CA PHE A 580 0.88 -23.19 8.61
C PHE A 580 0.88 -23.55 7.14
N GLY A 581 1.24 -24.79 6.83
CA GLY A 581 1.19 -25.27 5.47
C GLY A 581 1.56 -26.72 5.30
N ASN A 582 1.62 -27.15 4.04
CA ASN A 582 2.13 -28.45 3.62
C ASN A 582 2.73 -28.32 2.20
N GLU A 583 2.90 -29.43 1.47
CA GLU A 583 3.45 -29.41 0.10
C GLU A 583 2.65 -28.55 -0.89
N ARG A 584 1.37 -28.29 -0.63
CA ARG A 584 0.45 -27.61 -1.56
C ARG A 584 0.05 -26.21 -1.11
N ILE A 585 0.06 -25.94 0.18
CA ILE A 585 -0.43 -24.70 0.77
C ILE A 585 0.61 -24.07 1.69
N SER A 586 0.63 -22.74 1.70
CA SER A 586 1.36 -21.94 2.66
C SER A 586 0.46 -20.79 3.08
N PHE A 587 0.24 -20.66 4.38
CA PHE A 587 -0.50 -19.56 4.97
C PHE A 587 0.40 -18.84 5.97
N TYR A 588 0.39 -17.52 5.92
CA TYR A 588 1.02 -16.66 6.91
C TYR A 588 0.04 -15.54 7.29
N GLU A 589 -0.12 -15.31 8.58
CA GLU A 589 -0.89 -14.21 9.16
C GLU A 589 -0.23 -13.63 10.42
N THR A 590 -0.33 -12.32 10.61
CA THR A 590 -0.06 -11.63 11.88
C THR A 590 -1.37 -11.35 12.59
N ILE A 591 -1.41 -11.52 13.91
CA ILE A 591 -2.64 -11.39 14.69
C ILE A 591 -2.54 -10.14 15.57
N ALA A 592 -3.58 -9.29 15.51
CA ALA A 592 -3.68 -8.05 16.28
C ALA A 592 -3.72 -8.28 17.80
N GLY A 593 -3.49 -7.21 18.58
CA GLY A 593 -3.50 -7.26 20.04
C GLY A 593 -3.87 -5.92 20.67
N GLY A 594 -3.47 -5.73 21.92
CA GLY A 594 -3.71 -4.47 22.63
C GLY A 594 -2.65 -3.41 22.34
N ALA A 595 -3.05 -2.18 22.02
CA ALA A 595 -2.15 -1.04 21.96
C ALA A 595 -1.88 -0.47 23.36
N GLY A 596 -0.69 0.09 23.57
CA GLY A 596 -0.34 0.75 24.83
C GLY A 596 -1.09 2.07 25.03
N ALA A 597 -1.39 2.41 26.28
CA ALA A 597 -1.97 3.71 26.64
C ALA A 597 -0.92 4.81 26.75
N GLY A 598 -1.32 6.06 26.55
CA GLY A 598 -0.46 7.23 26.68
C GLY A 598 -1.16 8.39 27.38
N GLU A 599 -0.46 9.52 27.50
CA GLU A 599 -1.00 10.71 28.12
C GLU A 599 -2.20 11.24 27.32
N GLY A 600 -3.39 11.17 27.93
CA GLY A 600 -4.61 11.70 27.30
C GLY A 600 -5.47 10.65 26.58
N PHE A 601 -4.99 9.40 26.45
CA PHE A 601 -5.70 8.40 25.64
C PHE A 601 -5.54 6.95 26.14
N HIS A 602 -6.63 6.19 26.03
CA HIS A 602 -6.63 4.74 26.21
C HIS A 602 -5.97 4.04 25.02
N GLY A 603 -5.40 2.86 25.27
CA GLY A 603 -4.94 1.98 24.21
C GLY A 603 -6.12 1.39 23.41
N ALA A 604 -5.99 1.37 22.08
CA ALA A 604 -6.95 0.69 21.21
C ALA A 604 -6.86 -0.84 21.38
N SER A 605 -8.01 -1.51 21.41
CA SER A 605 -8.08 -2.98 21.51
C SER A 605 -8.11 -3.61 20.12
N ALA A 606 -7.53 -4.80 19.97
CA ALA A 606 -7.57 -5.60 18.75
C ALA A 606 -7.05 -4.88 17.49
N VAL A 607 -5.93 -4.16 17.62
CA VAL A 607 -5.27 -3.47 16.48
C VAL A 607 -3.83 -3.96 16.30
N HIS A 608 -3.34 -3.89 15.06
CA HIS A 608 -1.91 -4.00 14.78
C HIS A 608 -1.20 -2.73 15.25
N THR A 609 0.05 -2.88 15.66
CA THR A 609 0.84 -1.80 16.25
C THR A 609 2.28 -1.84 15.75
N HIS A 610 2.90 -0.68 15.68
CA HIS A 610 4.33 -0.51 15.43
C HIS A 610 4.78 -1.08 14.08
N MET A 611 5.57 -2.14 14.04
CA MET A 611 6.26 -2.61 12.84
C MET A 611 5.36 -3.38 11.84
N THR A 612 4.05 -3.43 12.09
CA THR A 612 3.05 -4.08 11.24
C THR A 612 1.75 -3.28 11.18
N ASN A 613 1.09 -3.32 10.04
CA ASN A 613 -0.25 -2.74 9.80
C ASN A 613 -1.00 -3.55 8.74
N THR A 614 -0.81 -4.88 8.74
CA THR A 614 -1.43 -5.74 7.74
C THR A 614 -2.92 -5.93 8.03
N GLY A 615 -3.72 -6.09 6.99
CA GLY A 615 -5.08 -6.61 7.10
C GLY A 615 -5.08 -8.05 7.64
N ILE A 616 -6.19 -8.41 8.28
CA ILE A 616 -6.52 -9.82 8.56
C ILE A 616 -7.02 -10.48 7.27
N THR A 617 -6.82 -11.79 7.13
CA THR A 617 -7.51 -12.54 6.10
C THR A 617 -8.99 -12.61 6.45
N ASP A 618 -9.86 -12.23 5.52
CA ASP A 618 -11.30 -12.37 5.70
C ASP A 618 -11.66 -13.82 6.07
N PRO A 619 -12.51 -14.07 7.09
CA PRO A 619 -12.86 -15.42 7.50
C PRO A 619 -13.39 -16.32 6.37
N GLU A 620 -14.20 -15.80 5.46
CA GLU A 620 -14.75 -16.58 4.35
C GLU A 620 -13.64 -16.92 3.34
N ILE A 621 -12.72 -15.98 3.07
CA ILE A 621 -11.56 -16.22 2.22
C ILE A 621 -10.59 -17.22 2.86
N LEU A 622 -10.39 -17.12 4.18
CA LEU A 622 -9.56 -18.04 4.95
C LEU A 622 -10.08 -19.47 4.84
N GLU A 623 -11.36 -19.69 5.14
CA GLU A 623 -11.99 -21.03 5.09
C GLU A 623 -12.14 -21.55 3.65
N TYR A 624 -12.27 -20.66 2.66
CA TYR A 624 -12.35 -21.05 1.25
C TYR A 624 -11.00 -21.49 0.68
N ARG A 625 -9.92 -20.78 1.02
CA ARG A 625 -8.58 -21.02 0.45
C ARG A 625 -7.75 -22.04 1.23
N PHE A 626 -7.99 -22.18 2.53
CA PHE A 626 -7.15 -22.98 3.43
C PHE A 626 -7.98 -24.03 4.18
N PRO A 627 -7.39 -25.20 4.51
CA PRO A 627 -8.10 -26.30 5.15
C PRO A 627 -8.23 -26.05 6.66
N VAL A 628 -8.85 -24.93 7.03
CA VAL A 628 -9.09 -24.54 8.41
C VAL A 628 -10.52 -24.04 8.57
N LYS A 629 -11.01 -24.08 9.80
CA LYS A 629 -12.26 -23.46 10.21
C LYS A 629 -12.01 -22.48 11.35
N LEU A 630 -12.46 -21.25 11.21
CA LEU A 630 -12.38 -20.24 12.26
C LEU A 630 -13.50 -20.48 13.29
N ARG A 631 -13.12 -20.96 14.48
CA ARG A 631 -14.05 -21.26 15.57
C ARG A 631 -14.37 -20.04 16.41
N GLU A 632 -13.38 -19.19 16.66
CA GLU A 632 -13.55 -17.98 17.44
C GLU A 632 -12.60 -16.89 16.93
N PHE A 633 -13.11 -15.66 16.84
CA PHE A 633 -12.30 -14.47 16.75
C PHE A 633 -12.95 -13.34 17.55
N SER A 634 -12.44 -13.05 18.74
CA SER A 634 -13.09 -12.16 19.71
C SER A 634 -12.07 -11.29 20.47
N ILE A 635 -12.52 -10.20 21.09
CA ILE A 635 -11.67 -9.38 21.96
C ILE A 635 -11.42 -10.13 23.28
N ARG A 636 -10.16 -10.26 23.69
CA ARG A 636 -9.73 -10.83 24.97
C ARG A 636 -9.93 -9.80 26.09
N ARG A 637 -11.18 -9.63 26.53
CA ARG A 637 -11.57 -8.63 27.53
C ARG A 637 -10.74 -8.70 28.80
N ASN A 638 -10.35 -7.54 29.33
CA ASN A 638 -9.55 -7.36 30.55
C ASN A 638 -8.11 -7.89 30.46
N SER A 639 -7.54 -7.95 29.25
CA SER A 639 -6.12 -8.20 29.06
C SER A 639 -5.27 -6.93 29.05
N GLY A 640 -5.87 -5.77 28.82
CA GLY A 640 -5.21 -4.48 28.92
C GLY A 640 -4.83 -4.07 30.35
N GLY A 641 -3.66 -3.46 30.48
CA GLY A 641 -3.11 -2.97 31.74
C GLY A 641 -3.95 -1.83 32.33
N LYS A 642 -4.08 -1.83 33.66
CA LYS A 642 -4.88 -0.84 34.39
C LYS A 642 -4.09 0.45 34.64
N GLY A 643 -4.75 1.59 34.53
CA GLY A 643 -4.19 2.90 34.82
C GLY A 643 -5.23 3.99 34.65
N LYS A 644 -4.85 5.25 34.88
CA LYS A 644 -5.69 6.42 34.53
C LYS A 644 -6.18 6.31 33.09
N TYR A 645 -5.28 5.91 32.19
CA TYR A 645 -5.64 5.42 30.88
C TYR A 645 -5.32 3.92 30.77
N GLN A 646 -6.35 3.12 30.56
CA GLN A 646 -6.23 1.68 30.34
C GLN A 646 -5.55 1.35 29.00
N GLY A 647 -4.70 0.32 29.01
CA GLY A 647 -4.18 -0.30 27.80
C GLY A 647 -5.26 -1.06 27.04
N GLY A 648 -5.05 -1.29 25.74
CA GLY A 648 -5.98 -2.02 24.90
C GLY A 648 -6.03 -3.51 25.22
N ASP A 649 -7.18 -4.14 24.99
CA ASP A 649 -7.33 -5.59 25.08
C ASP A 649 -6.79 -6.28 23.82
N GLY A 650 -6.18 -7.45 24.00
CA GLY A 650 -5.80 -8.35 22.92
C GLY A 650 -6.99 -9.07 22.28
N VAL A 651 -6.73 -10.15 21.54
CA VAL A 651 -7.75 -10.99 20.89
C VAL A 651 -7.60 -12.46 21.25
N ILE A 652 -8.68 -13.21 21.06
CA ILE A 652 -8.72 -14.66 21.06
C ILE A 652 -8.97 -15.09 19.62
N ARG A 653 -8.13 -15.97 19.08
CA ARG A 653 -8.31 -16.58 17.76
C ARG A 653 -8.19 -18.09 17.88
N GLU A 654 -9.21 -18.83 17.46
CA GLU A 654 -9.22 -20.30 17.46
C GLU A 654 -9.45 -20.86 16.06
N LEU A 655 -8.51 -21.67 15.58
CA LEU A 655 -8.59 -22.37 14.31
C LEU A 655 -8.66 -23.88 14.53
N GLU A 656 -9.55 -24.55 13.81
CA GLU A 656 -9.59 -26.00 13.68
C GLU A 656 -9.02 -26.40 12.33
N PHE A 657 -8.10 -27.37 12.32
CA PHE A 657 -7.45 -27.83 11.09
C PHE A 657 -8.20 -29.00 10.49
N LEU A 658 -8.35 -28.99 9.16
CA LEU A 658 -9.15 -29.97 8.41
C LEU A 658 -8.26 -30.93 7.60
N GLN A 659 -6.96 -30.66 7.52
CA GLN A 659 -5.95 -31.47 6.84
C GLN A 659 -4.65 -31.48 7.65
N PRO A 660 -3.77 -32.48 7.43
CA PRO A 660 -2.43 -32.45 7.99
C PRO A 660 -1.64 -31.22 7.49
N VAL A 661 -1.09 -30.47 8.44
CA VAL A 661 -0.24 -29.31 8.19
C VAL A 661 0.87 -29.22 9.24
N THR A 662 1.99 -28.62 8.85
CA THR A 662 3.01 -28.16 9.79
C THR A 662 2.63 -26.75 10.25
N LEU A 663 2.51 -26.55 11.57
CA LEU A 663 2.34 -25.27 12.22
C LEU A 663 3.70 -24.70 12.64
N SER A 664 3.91 -23.42 12.38
CA SER A 664 5.02 -22.61 12.87
C SER A 664 4.49 -21.36 13.57
N LEU A 665 4.96 -21.11 14.79
CA LEU A 665 4.63 -19.93 15.58
C LEU A 665 5.90 -19.13 15.85
N LEU A 666 5.84 -17.81 15.60
CA LEU A 666 6.82 -16.84 16.09
C LEU A 666 6.04 -15.79 16.87
N THR A 667 6.10 -15.87 18.20
CA THR A 667 5.36 -14.96 19.08
C THR A 667 6.23 -14.51 20.25
N GLN A 668 5.96 -13.31 20.78
CA GLN A 668 6.59 -12.74 21.97
C GLN A 668 5.56 -12.33 23.02
N HIS A 669 6.02 -11.81 24.16
CA HIS A 669 5.18 -11.44 25.30
C HIS A 669 4.30 -12.59 25.78
N ARG A 670 4.84 -13.81 25.75
CA ARG A 670 4.29 -15.01 26.38
C ARG A 670 4.90 -15.23 27.77
N ILE A 671 6.05 -14.61 28.03
CA ILE A 671 6.77 -14.63 29.31
C ILE A 671 6.91 -13.20 29.84
N GLU A 672 7.53 -12.30 29.08
CA GLU A 672 7.73 -10.89 29.47
C GLU A 672 6.41 -10.11 29.32
N MET A 673 5.96 -9.42 30.37
CA MET A 673 4.70 -8.65 30.30
C MET A 673 4.88 -7.32 29.56
N PRO A 674 3.92 -6.89 28.72
CA PRO A 674 3.90 -5.54 28.16
C PRO A 674 3.86 -4.48 29.27
N TYR A 675 4.90 -3.65 29.40
CA TYR A 675 5.04 -2.70 30.50
C TYR A 675 4.01 -1.56 30.44
N GLY A 676 3.54 -1.11 31.60
CA GLY A 676 2.86 0.19 31.74
C GLY A 676 3.85 1.32 32.02
N LEU A 677 3.40 2.57 31.88
CA LEU A 677 4.21 3.76 32.17
C LEU A 677 3.58 4.69 33.21
N ILE A 678 4.42 5.48 33.87
CA ILE A 678 4.03 6.50 34.85
C ILE A 678 3.10 5.92 35.95
N GLY A 679 3.40 4.71 36.42
CA GLY A 679 2.61 4.02 37.45
C GLY A 679 1.37 3.26 36.92
N GLY A 680 1.17 3.18 35.61
CA GLY A 680 0.22 2.26 35.00
C GLY A 680 0.70 0.80 35.05
N GLY A 681 -0.23 -0.13 35.15
CA GLY A 681 0.02 -1.56 35.23
C GLY A 681 0.27 -2.21 33.86
N SER A 682 0.95 -3.35 33.87
CA SER A 682 1.27 -4.13 32.67
C SER A 682 0.04 -4.78 32.04
N GLY A 683 0.10 -4.99 30.72
CA GLY A 683 -0.83 -5.85 30.01
C GLY A 683 -0.59 -7.33 30.34
N LEU A 684 -1.60 -8.17 30.12
CA LEU A 684 -1.45 -9.63 30.27
C LEU A 684 -0.63 -10.19 29.12
N CYS A 685 0.25 -11.15 29.43
CA CYS A 685 0.95 -11.96 28.43
C CYS A 685 -0.04 -12.71 27.52
N GLY A 686 0.39 -12.95 26.29
CA GLY A 686 -0.29 -13.86 25.37
C GLY A 686 -0.07 -15.32 25.74
N GLU A 687 -0.83 -16.20 25.10
CA GLU A 687 -0.79 -17.65 25.30
C GLU A 687 -1.10 -18.37 23.98
N ASN A 688 -0.42 -19.51 23.75
CA ASN A 688 -0.63 -20.37 22.60
C ASN A 688 -1.03 -21.76 23.13
N TRP A 689 -2.18 -22.27 22.72
CA TRP A 689 -2.73 -23.55 23.20
C TRP A 689 -3.05 -24.48 22.04
N LEU A 690 -2.56 -25.72 22.11
CA LEU A 690 -2.94 -26.83 21.25
C LEU A 690 -3.99 -27.68 21.95
N ILE A 691 -5.09 -27.96 21.27
CA ILE A 691 -6.19 -28.78 21.78
C ILE A 691 -6.41 -29.93 20.82
N ARG A 692 -6.21 -31.17 21.30
CA ARG A 692 -6.51 -32.39 20.55
C ARG A 692 -7.75 -33.09 21.12
N VAL A 693 -8.44 -33.82 20.27
CA VAL A 693 -9.66 -34.54 20.69
C VAL A 693 -9.27 -35.67 21.66
N GLY A 694 -9.81 -35.61 22.88
CA GLY A 694 -9.56 -36.64 23.91
C GLY A 694 -8.26 -36.47 24.70
N GLU A 695 -7.52 -35.37 24.49
CA GLU A 695 -6.32 -35.00 25.25
C GLU A 695 -6.55 -33.70 26.02
N ASP A 696 -5.78 -33.49 27.10
CA ASP A 696 -5.76 -32.20 27.80
C ASP A 696 -5.09 -31.13 26.93
N PRO A 697 -5.56 -29.86 26.96
CA PRO A 697 -4.92 -28.77 26.23
C PRO A 697 -3.45 -28.58 26.64
N VAL A 698 -2.57 -28.46 25.64
CA VAL A 698 -1.12 -28.27 25.83
C VAL A 698 -0.74 -26.83 25.52
N ARG A 699 -0.03 -26.17 26.44
CA ARG A 699 0.53 -24.84 26.20
C ARG A 699 1.78 -24.95 25.34
N LEU A 700 1.78 -24.32 24.17
CA LEU A 700 2.92 -24.25 23.26
C LEU A 700 3.93 -23.18 23.72
N LYS A 701 5.16 -23.31 23.25
CA LYS A 701 6.21 -22.31 23.48
C LYS A 701 5.91 -20.99 22.74
N PRO A 702 6.59 -19.89 23.09
CA PRO A 702 6.43 -18.62 22.35
C PRO A 702 6.79 -18.77 20.87
N THR A 703 7.87 -19.51 20.60
CA THR A 703 8.30 -19.91 19.27
C THR A 703 8.34 -21.43 19.21
N ASP A 704 7.53 -22.03 18.33
CA ASP A 704 7.27 -23.47 18.33
C ASP A 704 6.92 -24.00 16.94
N GLN A 705 7.14 -25.30 16.73
CA GLN A 705 6.78 -26.02 15.51
C GLN A 705 6.08 -27.33 15.87
N VAL A 706 4.91 -27.57 15.28
CA VAL A 706 4.10 -28.74 15.59
C VAL A 706 3.42 -29.28 14.33
N GLU A 707 3.38 -30.60 14.18
CA GLU A 707 2.52 -31.26 13.18
C GLU A 707 1.09 -31.35 13.71
N LEU A 708 0.14 -30.86 12.93
CA LEU A 708 -1.28 -30.85 13.25
C LEU A 708 -2.03 -31.84 12.37
N LEU A 709 -3.01 -32.51 12.97
CA LEU A 709 -3.90 -33.46 12.29
C LEU A 709 -5.33 -32.89 12.14
N PRO A 710 -6.15 -33.45 11.23
CA PRO A 710 -7.56 -33.07 11.14
C PRO A 710 -8.28 -33.18 12.48
N GLY A 711 -8.94 -32.11 12.91
CA GLY A 711 -9.64 -31.99 14.19
C GLY A 711 -8.82 -31.37 15.32
N ASP A 712 -7.50 -31.23 15.15
CA ASP A 712 -6.67 -30.45 16.08
C ASP A 712 -7.07 -28.97 16.02
N ARG A 713 -6.99 -28.29 17.17
CA ARG A 713 -7.29 -26.87 17.29
C ARG A 713 -6.14 -26.08 17.88
N LEU A 714 -5.86 -24.93 17.30
CA LEU A 714 -4.94 -23.93 17.83
C LEU A 714 -5.74 -22.75 18.37
N ARG A 715 -5.55 -22.43 19.65
CA ARG A 715 -6.15 -21.26 20.30
C ARG A 715 -5.05 -20.29 20.74
N ILE A 716 -5.05 -19.10 20.16
CA ILE A 716 -4.10 -18.02 20.46
C ILE A 716 -4.84 -16.94 21.25
N LEU A 717 -4.28 -16.55 22.39
CA LEU A 717 -4.66 -15.37 23.16
C LEU A 717 -3.54 -14.36 22.98
N THR A 718 -3.79 -13.23 22.31
CA THR A 718 -2.73 -12.23 22.10
C THR A 718 -2.55 -11.34 23.35
N PRO A 719 -1.39 -10.69 23.50
CA PRO A 719 -1.12 -9.82 24.63
C PRO A 719 -2.03 -8.56 24.64
N GLY A 720 -2.31 -8.05 25.83
CA GLY A 720 -2.88 -6.71 25.99
C GLY A 720 -1.80 -5.62 25.96
N GLY A 721 -2.20 -4.35 25.89
CA GLY A 721 -1.27 -3.22 26.03
C GLY A 721 -1.11 -2.78 27.48
N GLY A 722 0.00 -2.12 27.81
CA GLY A 722 0.22 -1.51 29.12
C GLY A 722 -0.63 -0.28 29.38
N GLY A 723 -0.98 -0.05 30.65
CA GLY A 723 -1.71 1.13 31.11
C GLY A 723 -0.79 2.33 31.39
N TRP A 724 -1.38 3.52 31.43
CA TRP A 724 -0.70 4.79 31.70
C TRP A 724 -1.27 5.49 32.94
N GLY A 725 -0.40 5.91 33.85
CA GLY A 725 -0.79 6.62 35.06
C GLY A 725 -1.38 5.68 36.12
N SER A 726 -1.22 6.01 37.41
CA SER A 726 -1.90 5.28 38.49
C SER A 726 -3.44 5.35 38.35
N ALA A 727 -4.10 4.22 38.60
CA ALA A 727 -5.56 4.03 38.44
C ALA A 727 -6.39 4.73 39.51
#